data_AF-A0A7W9ULB2-F1
#
_entry.id   AF-A0A7W9ULB2-F1
#
_cell.length_a   1.000
_cell.length_b   1.000
_cell.length_c   1.000
_cell.angle_alpha   90.00
_cell.angle_beta   90.00
_cell.angle_gamma   90.00
#
_symmetry.space_group_name_H-M   'P 1'
#
loop_
_entity.id
_entity.type
_entity.pdbx_description
1 polymer ?
#
loop_
_entity_poly.entity_id
_entity_poly.type
_entity_poly.pdbx_seq_one_letter_code
_entity_poly.pdbx_strand_id
1 'polypeptide(L)'
;MTTLEDRVRAVRLRGPSTARWFARTVTVAVVVWVIAAAVPAVFGLSPSWRAFGAGLIVPGAGLLVAVPPLHHPFGTAMVAGHAVLIAAEILLAGWALRRFRAAAGLGVVALGALLAVGISAAPAAVVVTGHALAFAGVLAAAGWAYMFRCIARSDYVTLPAIMIASAAAGAALAAYHGGMAGPLAWFSWAALAIALAATGFGMVRELIRHRAAGRVGAERAEFLDRQRAVAYTNPVPLRQTRGVPVVSEATPDQLAHVRHLLSIAMQPPGEWDGFDDEGPGPLQQYRYQLNSLGWALSMYTYSHTPALRGPLHAAQVNLFDRMRDPAVWGYWYWENLLGNWDFGQRRGDPIDVPQNIMFTGYLNLQLGLFEQATGDYRYRAPGAFEFRSARTRPVSYDRDAINAIVVRNFGGELCLWACEPLPIGRGRTRGLVFPYCNAVAAAGVAVSDALHGTGHAAEIAPRLHRALDAEFTAADGDIVTFLVSGLGLTARAFRGPTTTAGISAFLTPLLPDLGRRAWEILRKEWLETGRYLESGSAGTESPTAEDWGSRAATNAEALAGAMLLAQELGDREWHAELWRAATEQLGFADSETRPGVKDFRAASVHANGMLGLGGLGRPFALTDMMSTARPPAWNSGPRLAEVPHPDVTVARAVSDGTGLDAVLRPGLRPGRFALVLDRLRPGRTYAAHGTPEGFLRADENGVARLVVDLYDRTAIEVRLE
;
A
#
# COMPACT_ATOMS: atom_id res chain seq x y z
N MET A 1 -26.64 3.15 -28.27
CA MET A 1 -25.41 2.69 -27.61
C MET A 1 -24.35 3.72 -27.88
N THR A 2 -23.92 4.48 -26.87
CA THR A 2 -22.74 5.39 -26.99
C THR A 2 -21.51 4.55 -27.30
N THR A 3 -20.75 4.94 -28.32
CA THR A 3 -19.52 4.23 -28.71
C THR A 3 -18.47 4.31 -27.59
N LEU A 4 -17.45 3.45 -27.59
CA LEU A 4 -16.36 3.57 -26.61
C LEU A 4 -15.60 4.89 -26.78
N GLU A 5 -15.52 5.40 -28.02
CA GLU A 5 -15.03 6.75 -28.32
C GLU A 5 -15.83 7.85 -27.61
N ASP A 6 -17.16 7.75 -27.54
CA ASP A 6 -18.00 8.69 -26.78
C ASP A 6 -17.70 8.61 -25.27
N ARG A 7 -17.36 7.43 -24.75
CA ARG A 7 -16.96 7.25 -23.34
C ARG A 7 -15.58 7.85 -23.05
N VAL A 8 -14.60 7.69 -23.96
CA VAL A 8 -13.27 8.29 -23.83
C VAL A 8 -13.33 9.82 -23.92
N ARG A 9 -14.11 10.37 -24.85
CA ARG A 9 -14.34 11.83 -24.97
C ARG A 9 -15.08 12.42 -23.76
N ALA A 10 -15.83 11.60 -23.02
CA ALA A 10 -16.58 12.02 -21.84
C ALA A 10 -15.78 11.93 -20.52
N VAL A 11 -14.56 11.38 -20.51
CA VAL A 11 -13.74 11.30 -19.28
C VAL A 11 -13.36 12.70 -18.84
N ARG A 12 -13.97 13.15 -17.75
CA ARG A 12 -13.67 14.46 -17.16
C ARG A 12 -12.30 14.43 -16.49
N LEU A 13 -11.64 15.58 -16.45
CA LEU A 13 -10.40 15.75 -15.68
C LEU A 13 -10.57 15.34 -14.21
N ARG A 14 -11.76 15.53 -13.64
CA ARG A 14 -12.11 15.16 -12.27
C ARG A 14 -13.53 14.62 -12.24
N GLY A 15 -13.74 13.60 -11.42
CA GLY A 15 -15.08 13.10 -11.12
C GLY A 15 -15.93 14.13 -10.36
N PRO A 16 -17.25 13.89 -10.24
CA PRO A 16 -18.18 14.85 -9.66
C PRO A 16 -17.82 15.29 -8.24
N SER A 17 -17.42 14.35 -7.38
CA SER A 17 -17.08 14.62 -5.98
C SER A 17 -15.73 15.34 -5.90
N THR A 18 -14.75 14.84 -6.64
CA THR A 18 -13.41 15.44 -6.72
C THR A 18 -13.46 16.87 -7.23
N ALA A 19 -14.21 17.14 -8.30
CA ALA A 19 -14.37 18.48 -8.87
C ALA A 19 -15.00 19.45 -7.86
N ARG A 20 -16.05 19.02 -7.16
CA ARG A 20 -16.72 19.82 -6.13
C ARG A 20 -15.77 20.18 -4.99
N TRP A 21 -15.00 19.21 -4.50
CA TRP A 21 -14.02 19.46 -3.44
C TRP A 21 -12.89 20.36 -3.90
N PHE A 22 -12.35 20.13 -5.10
CA PHE A 22 -11.27 20.94 -5.65
C PHE A 22 -11.70 22.40 -5.84
N ALA A 23 -12.88 22.63 -6.42
CA ALA A 23 -13.42 23.97 -6.57
C ALA A 23 -13.57 24.69 -5.22
N ARG A 24 -14.08 24.00 -4.19
CA ARG A 24 -14.15 24.53 -2.83
C ARG A 24 -12.76 24.84 -2.27
N THR A 25 -11.79 23.93 -2.40
CA THR A 25 -10.42 24.10 -1.89
C THR A 25 -9.76 25.33 -2.52
N VAL A 26 -9.83 25.46 -3.85
CA VAL A 26 -9.28 26.63 -4.57
C VAL A 26 -9.98 27.91 -4.15
N THR A 27 -11.32 27.90 -4.05
CA THR A 27 -12.09 29.08 -3.65
C THR A 27 -11.69 29.54 -2.25
N VAL A 28 -11.64 28.63 -1.28
CA VAL A 28 -11.23 28.95 0.10
C VAL A 28 -9.80 29.48 0.14
N ALA A 29 -8.87 28.84 -0.56
CA ALA A 29 -7.47 29.28 -0.62
C ALA A 29 -7.35 30.70 -1.19
N VAL A 30 -7.99 30.97 -2.32
CA VAL A 30 -7.99 32.30 -2.96
C VAL A 30 -8.60 33.36 -2.04
N VAL A 31 -9.74 33.07 -1.40
CA VAL A 31 -10.36 34.01 -0.46
C VAL A 31 -9.42 34.32 0.72
N VAL A 32 -8.81 33.30 1.31
CA VAL A 32 -7.84 33.49 2.41
C VAL A 32 -6.65 34.32 1.96
N TRP A 33 -6.08 34.05 0.77
CA TRP A 33 -4.94 34.80 0.27
C TRP A 33 -5.29 36.25 -0.06
N VAL A 34 -6.45 36.50 -0.65
CA VAL A 34 -6.94 37.86 -0.94
C VAL A 34 -7.15 38.62 0.36
N ILE A 35 -7.77 38.01 1.38
CA ILE A 35 -7.94 38.65 2.69
C ILE A 35 -6.58 38.95 3.33
N ALA A 36 -5.65 37.99 3.34
CA ALA A 36 -4.32 38.13 3.93
C ALA A 36 -3.48 39.24 3.27
N ALA A 37 -3.63 39.46 1.96
CA ALA A 37 -2.94 40.53 1.24
C ALA A 37 -3.68 41.89 1.33
N ALA A 38 -5.00 41.89 1.11
CA ALA A 38 -5.77 43.11 0.93
C ALA A 38 -6.13 43.81 2.25
N VAL A 39 -6.50 43.08 3.31
CA VAL A 39 -6.93 43.71 4.59
C VAL A 39 -5.83 44.59 5.18
N PRO A 40 -4.56 44.14 5.30
CA PRO A 40 -3.50 45.01 5.81
C PRO A 40 -3.22 46.24 4.93
N ALA A 41 -3.40 46.12 3.61
CA ALA A 41 -3.18 47.22 2.69
C ALA A 41 -4.31 48.25 2.73
N VAL A 42 -5.56 47.80 2.64
CA VAL A 42 -6.77 48.65 2.57
C VAL A 42 -7.00 49.41 3.87
N PHE A 43 -6.81 48.77 5.02
CA PHE A 43 -7.01 49.40 6.33
C PHE A 43 -5.77 50.12 6.86
N GLY A 44 -4.70 50.24 6.05
CA GLY A 44 -3.48 50.93 6.47
C GLY A 44 -2.78 50.28 7.68
N LEU A 45 -2.85 48.95 7.82
CA LEU A 45 -2.21 48.25 8.92
C LEU A 45 -0.67 48.30 8.79
N SER A 46 0.01 48.16 9.93
CA SER A 46 1.47 48.27 10.03
C SER A 46 2.22 47.27 9.11
N PRO A 47 3.48 47.54 8.76
CA PRO A 47 4.29 46.60 7.97
C PRO A 47 4.41 45.21 8.58
N SER A 48 4.31 45.07 9.91
CA SER A 48 4.23 43.77 10.59
C SER A 48 3.01 42.96 10.15
N TRP A 49 1.83 43.57 10.02
CA TRP A 49 0.64 42.89 9.52
C TRP A 49 0.74 42.51 8.05
N ARG A 50 1.40 43.35 7.24
CA ARG A 50 1.68 43.05 5.82
C ARG A 50 2.66 41.88 5.68
N ALA A 51 3.69 41.83 6.53
CA ALA A 51 4.65 40.73 6.57
C ALA A 51 3.97 39.43 7.04
N PHE A 52 3.15 39.51 8.09
CA PHE A 52 2.35 38.36 8.56
C PHE A 52 1.45 37.81 7.45
N GLY A 53 0.67 38.69 6.81
CA GLY A 53 -0.22 38.32 5.71
C GLY A 53 0.51 37.66 4.54
N ALA A 54 1.65 38.23 4.11
CA ALA A 54 2.49 37.64 3.08
C ALA A 54 2.97 36.22 3.46
N GLY A 55 3.41 36.03 4.70
CA GLY A 55 3.86 34.73 5.23
C GLY A 55 2.76 33.67 5.32
N LEU A 56 1.49 34.06 5.47
CA LEU A 56 0.34 33.15 5.42
C LEU A 56 0.00 32.69 3.98
N ILE A 57 0.36 33.48 2.97
CA ILE A 57 0.12 33.16 1.56
C ILE A 57 1.24 32.26 1.03
N VAL A 58 2.48 32.71 1.18
CA VAL A 58 3.68 31.99 0.78
C VAL A 58 4.58 31.81 2.01
N PRO A 59 4.92 30.57 2.40
CA PRO A 59 5.76 30.32 3.58
C PRO A 59 7.03 31.17 3.54
N GLY A 60 7.30 31.92 4.62
CA GLY A 60 8.48 32.78 4.74
C GLY A 60 8.45 34.10 3.96
N ALA A 61 7.44 34.39 3.12
CA ALA A 61 7.42 35.63 2.34
C ALA A 61 7.37 36.91 3.20
N GLY A 62 6.89 36.80 4.45
CA GLY A 62 6.97 37.87 5.44
C GLY A 62 8.40 38.30 5.76
N LEU A 63 9.39 37.41 5.64
CA LEU A 63 10.80 37.73 5.81
C LEU A 63 11.29 38.69 4.71
N LEU A 64 10.82 38.52 3.47
CA LEU A 64 11.17 39.45 2.40
C LEU A 64 10.51 40.83 2.61
N VAL A 65 9.25 40.86 3.06
CA VAL A 65 8.55 42.10 3.40
C VAL A 65 9.23 42.85 4.55
N ALA A 66 9.86 42.14 5.48
CA ALA A 66 10.55 42.70 6.65
C ALA A 66 11.91 43.33 6.34
N VAL A 67 12.44 43.22 5.11
CA VAL A 67 13.73 43.83 4.74
C VAL A 67 13.66 45.35 4.96
N PRO A 68 14.56 45.94 5.77
CA PRO A 68 14.53 47.38 6.07
C PRO A 68 14.94 48.24 4.87
N PRO A 69 14.62 49.55 4.87
CA PRO A 69 15.18 50.49 3.91
C PRO A 69 16.72 50.51 3.94
N LEU A 70 17.37 50.72 2.79
CA LEU A 70 18.85 50.76 2.70
C LEU A 70 19.49 51.92 3.49
N HIS A 71 18.71 52.96 3.80
CA HIS A 71 19.11 54.07 4.65
C HIS A 71 18.81 53.83 6.14
N HIS A 72 18.26 52.67 6.51
CA HIS A 72 18.05 52.29 7.91
C HIS A 72 19.40 52.07 8.60
N PRO A 73 19.61 52.56 9.83
CA PRO A 73 20.84 52.29 10.57
C PRO A 73 20.95 50.79 10.86
N PHE A 74 21.98 50.13 10.31
CA PHE A 74 22.25 48.72 10.53
C PHE A 74 23.13 48.56 11.78
N GLY A 75 22.50 48.49 12.95
CA GLY A 75 23.21 48.27 14.20
C GLY A 75 24.01 46.97 14.20
N THR A 76 25.12 46.93 14.94
CA THR A 76 26.01 45.76 15.03
C THR A 76 25.28 44.48 15.44
N ALA A 77 24.35 44.56 16.38
CA ALA A 77 23.52 43.43 16.81
C ALA A 77 22.64 42.86 15.69
N MET A 78 22.11 43.74 14.82
CA MET A 78 21.27 43.35 13.69
C MET A 78 22.10 42.64 12.61
N VAL A 79 23.28 43.17 12.28
CA VAL A 79 24.21 42.56 11.31
C VAL A 79 24.72 41.22 11.83
N ALA A 80 25.10 41.14 13.10
CA ALA A 80 25.56 39.92 13.75
C ALA A 80 24.46 38.84 13.77
N GLY A 81 23.21 39.19 14.10
CA GLY A 81 22.08 38.26 14.09
C GLY A 81 21.83 37.65 12.70
N HIS A 82 21.90 38.45 11.64
CA HIS A 82 21.77 37.95 10.27
C HIS A 82 22.97 37.12 9.83
N ALA A 83 24.18 37.47 10.24
CA ALA A 83 25.37 36.65 9.98
C ALA A 83 25.26 35.26 10.64
N VAL A 84 24.76 35.18 11.88
CA VAL A 84 24.51 33.90 12.56
C VAL A 84 23.46 33.08 11.79
N LEU A 85 22.38 33.71 11.32
CA LEU A 85 21.35 33.04 10.53
C LEU A 85 21.90 32.48 9.22
N ILE A 86 22.70 33.28 8.49
CA ILE A 86 23.36 32.83 7.26
C ILE A 86 24.28 31.65 7.55
N ALA A 87 25.09 31.71 8.62
CA ALA A 87 25.96 30.60 9.01
C ALA A 87 25.15 29.34 9.35
N ALA A 88 24.02 29.47 10.05
CA ALA A 88 23.13 28.35 10.38
C ALA A 88 22.52 27.70 9.12
N GLU A 89 22.03 28.49 8.17
CA GLU A 89 21.50 27.99 6.89
C GLU A 89 22.58 27.28 6.06
N ILE A 90 23.80 27.81 6.04
CA ILE A 90 24.94 27.18 5.36
C ILE A 90 25.28 25.83 6.02
N LEU A 91 25.28 25.76 7.35
CA LEU A 91 25.51 24.51 8.08
C LEU A 91 24.40 23.49 7.85
N LEU A 92 23.14 23.92 7.81
CA LEU A 92 21.98 23.06 7.51
C LEU A 92 22.02 22.55 6.07
N ALA A 93 22.32 23.41 5.10
CA ALA A 93 22.51 23.02 3.70
C ALA A 93 23.67 22.04 3.55
N GLY A 94 24.79 22.30 4.23
CA GLY A 94 25.94 21.39 4.28
C GLY A 94 25.59 20.03 4.90
N TRP A 95 24.80 20.02 5.97
CA TRP A 95 24.28 18.79 6.57
C TRP A 95 23.29 18.07 5.64
N ALA A 96 22.42 18.77 4.92
CA ALA A 96 21.51 18.12 3.97
C ALA A 96 22.28 17.50 2.79
N LEU A 97 23.37 18.14 2.37
CA LEU A 97 24.23 17.70 1.27
C LEU A 97 25.30 16.68 1.67
N ARG A 98 25.40 16.29 2.95
CA ARG A 98 26.44 15.35 3.46
C ARG A 98 26.46 13.97 2.82
N ARG A 99 25.43 13.62 2.03
CA ARG A 99 25.43 12.45 1.13
C ARG A 99 26.41 12.58 -0.05
N PHE A 100 26.90 13.79 -0.35
CA PHE A 100 27.92 14.09 -1.34
C PHE A 100 29.22 14.51 -0.61
N ARG A 101 30.23 13.61 -0.59
CA ARG A 101 31.50 13.74 0.15
C ARG A 101 32.24 15.08 -0.05
N ALA A 102 33.04 15.46 0.97
CA ALA A 102 34.17 16.42 1.06
C ALA A 102 34.05 17.83 0.43
N ALA A 103 33.56 17.97 -0.80
CA ALA A 103 33.42 19.24 -1.50
C ALA A 103 32.43 20.20 -0.81
N ALA A 104 31.38 19.67 -0.18
CA ALA A 104 30.43 20.44 0.61
C ALA A 104 31.08 21.08 1.85
N GLY A 105 32.07 20.42 2.47
CA GLY A 105 32.78 20.94 3.65
C GLY A 105 33.68 22.14 3.32
N LEU A 106 34.40 22.09 2.19
CA LEU A 106 35.22 23.22 1.70
C LEU A 106 34.37 24.43 1.30
N GLY A 107 33.21 24.19 0.69
CA GLY A 107 32.24 25.25 0.35
C GLY A 107 31.69 25.96 1.60
N VAL A 108 31.36 25.21 2.66
CA VAL A 108 30.87 25.78 3.93
C VAL A 108 31.93 26.66 4.61
N VAL A 109 33.20 26.24 4.61
CA VAL A 109 34.30 27.02 5.21
C VAL A 109 34.61 28.28 4.39
N ALA A 110 34.65 28.19 3.06
CA ALA A 110 34.87 29.34 2.18
C ALA A 110 33.75 30.38 2.26
N LEU A 111 32.49 29.91 2.35
CA LEU A 111 31.32 30.77 2.48
C LEU A 111 31.26 31.43 3.87
N GLY A 112 31.71 30.73 4.93
CA GLY A 112 31.90 31.31 6.27
C GLY A 112 32.98 32.39 6.32
N ALA A 113 34.09 32.22 5.60
CA ALA A 113 35.16 33.22 5.50
C ALA A 113 34.72 34.48 4.72
N LEU A 114 33.96 34.32 3.63
CA LEU A 114 33.35 35.43 2.88
C LEU A 114 32.31 36.19 3.72
N LEU A 115 31.59 35.49 4.61
CA LEU A 115 30.64 36.10 5.53
C LEU A 115 31.33 37.05 6.51
N ALA A 116 32.50 36.67 7.04
CA ALA A 116 33.29 37.50 7.94
C ALA A 116 33.77 38.82 7.28
N VAL A 117 34.10 38.78 5.99
CA VAL A 117 34.46 39.96 5.18
C VAL A 117 33.24 40.83 4.90
N GLY A 118 32.10 40.23 4.58
CA GLY A 118 30.84 40.93 4.28
C GLY A 118 30.28 41.73 5.46
N ILE A 119 30.44 41.25 6.69
CA ILE A 119 30.00 41.92 7.94
C ILE A 119 30.64 43.31 8.09
N SER A 120 31.89 43.46 7.65
CA SER A 120 32.66 44.70 7.81
C SER A 120 32.55 45.65 6.61
N ALA A 121 32.36 45.11 5.40
CA ALA A 121 32.39 45.88 4.15
C ALA A 121 31.01 46.29 3.61
N ALA A 122 29.94 45.55 3.93
CA ALA A 122 28.61 45.79 3.36
C ALA A 122 27.47 45.30 4.29
N PRO A 123 27.24 45.97 5.45
CA PRO A 123 26.26 45.53 6.44
C PRO A 123 24.83 45.41 5.91
N ALA A 124 24.43 46.30 4.98
CA ALA A 124 23.14 46.21 4.30
C ALA A 124 23.01 44.91 3.46
N ALA A 125 24.08 44.51 2.76
CA ALA A 125 24.09 43.30 1.95
C ALA A 125 23.98 42.04 2.82
N VAL A 126 24.62 42.02 4.00
CA VAL A 126 24.48 40.92 4.97
C VAL A 126 23.03 40.79 5.45
N VAL A 127 22.36 41.89 5.81
CA VAL A 127 20.96 41.84 6.26
C VAL A 127 20.02 41.39 5.14
N VAL A 128 20.15 41.94 3.93
CA VAL A 128 19.32 41.54 2.77
C VAL A 128 19.53 40.06 2.45
N THR A 129 20.79 39.61 2.43
CA THR A 129 21.14 38.21 2.16
C THR A 129 20.58 37.29 3.24
N GLY A 130 20.63 37.69 4.51
CA GLY A 130 20.05 36.92 5.63
C GLY A 130 18.55 36.70 5.47
N HIS A 131 17.79 37.73 5.08
CA HIS A 131 16.34 37.58 4.81
C HIS A 131 16.07 36.66 3.60
N ALA A 132 16.85 36.80 2.53
CA ALA A 132 16.69 35.98 1.33
C ALA A 132 17.00 34.49 1.59
N LEU A 133 18.08 34.20 2.33
CA LEU A 133 18.42 32.83 2.71
C LEU A 133 17.42 32.25 3.70
N ALA A 134 16.95 33.02 4.68
CA ALA A 134 15.92 32.57 5.61
C ALA A 134 14.59 32.26 4.89
N PHE A 135 14.21 33.06 3.91
CA PHE A 135 13.07 32.77 3.04
C PHE A 135 13.26 31.46 2.28
N ALA A 136 14.43 31.24 1.67
CA ALA A 136 14.74 30.01 0.96
C ALA A 136 14.74 28.78 1.89
N GLY A 137 15.29 28.91 3.10
CA GLY A 137 15.28 27.87 4.14
C GLY A 137 13.87 27.51 4.57
N VAL A 138 13.00 28.50 4.82
CA VAL A 138 11.58 28.26 5.14
C VAL A 138 10.84 27.60 3.99
N LEU A 139 11.06 28.02 2.74
CA LEU A 139 10.46 27.38 1.57
C LEU A 139 10.91 25.91 1.43
N ALA A 140 12.20 25.63 1.64
CA ALA A 140 12.72 24.27 1.62
C ALA A 140 12.11 23.41 2.74
N ALA A 141 12.03 23.94 3.96
CA ALA A 141 11.41 23.28 5.10
C ALA A 141 9.91 23.03 4.89
N ALA A 142 9.19 23.99 4.32
CA ALA A 142 7.78 23.84 3.96
C ALA A 142 7.58 22.80 2.85
N GLY A 143 8.45 22.79 1.83
CA GLY A 143 8.46 21.77 0.78
C GLY A 143 8.71 20.37 1.33
N TRP A 144 9.70 20.22 2.23
CA TRP A 144 9.96 18.96 2.93
C TRP A 144 8.77 18.54 3.81
N ALA A 145 8.19 19.46 4.58
CA ALA A 145 7.03 19.17 5.42
C ALA A 145 5.83 18.74 4.58
N TYR A 146 5.55 19.40 3.45
CA TYR A 146 4.49 18.99 2.55
C TYR A 146 4.74 17.59 1.96
N MET A 147 5.92 17.38 1.36
CA MET A 147 6.22 16.14 0.63
C MET A 147 6.37 14.93 1.55
N PHE A 148 7.04 15.09 2.70
CA PHE A 148 7.38 13.96 3.57
C PHE A 148 6.48 13.87 4.80
N ARG A 149 6.12 14.99 5.43
CA ARG A 149 5.37 14.96 6.70
C ARG A 149 3.86 14.83 6.41
N CYS A 150 3.29 15.69 5.56
CA CYS A 150 1.86 15.67 5.25
C CYS A 150 1.46 14.44 4.43
N ILE A 151 2.18 14.15 3.33
CA ILE A 151 1.78 13.05 2.42
C ILE A 151 2.15 11.69 3.00
N ALA A 152 3.38 11.51 3.50
CA ALA A 152 3.88 10.19 3.86
C ALA A 152 3.67 9.80 5.34
N ARG A 153 3.27 10.72 6.23
CA ARG A 153 3.09 10.45 7.67
C ARG A 153 1.83 11.06 8.28
N SER A 154 0.94 11.57 7.43
CA SER A 154 -0.26 12.32 7.83
C SER A 154 0.00 13.41 8.87
N ASP A 155 1.19 14.01 8.87
CA ASP A 155 1.49 15.11 9.77
C ASP A 155 1.10 16.43 9.12
N TYR A 156 -0.13 16.84 9.42
CA TYR A 156 -0.69 18.12 8.97
C TYR A 156 -0.56 19.20 10.04
N VAL A 157 0.31 19.03 11.04
CA VAL A 157 0.64 20.03 12.07
C VAL A 157 1.91 20.78 11.68
N THR A 158 2.91 20.08 11.16
CA THR A 158 4.24 20.62 10.87
C THR A 158 4.20 21.74 9.84
N LEU A 159 3.49 21.54 8.72
CA LEU A 159 3.43 22.56 7.67
C LEU A 159 2.70 23.85 8.16
N PRO A 160 1.50 23.78 8.77
CA PRO A 160 0.89 24.96 9.37
C PRO A 160 1.76 25.63 10.43
N ALA A 161 2.47 24.85 11.26
CA ALA A 161 3.40 25.39 12.26
C ALA A 161 4.54 26.18 11.60
N ILE A 162 5.16 25.65 10.54
CA ILE A 162 6.19 26.37 9.76
C ILE A 162 5.62 27.66 9.15
N MET A 163 4.41 27.58 8.56
CA MET A 163 3.77 28.74 7.95
C MET A 163 3.47 29.84 8.98
N ILE A 164 2.83 29.50 10.09
CA ILE A 164 2.46 30.46 11.14
C ILE A 164 3.70 31.02 11.83
N ALA A 165 4.68 30.16 12.17
CA ALA A 165 5.92 30.59 12.83
C ALA A 165 6.74 31.52 11.93
N SER A 166 6.89 31.19 10.64
CA SER A 166 7.61 32.06 9.70
C SER A 166 6.88 33.37 9.40
N ALA A 167 5.53 33.35 9.35
CA ALA A 167 4.72 34.56 9.24
C ALA A 167 4.89 35.46 10.48
N ALA A 168 4.84 34.89 11.69
CA ALA A 168 5.07 35.61 12.94
C ALA A 168 6.50 36.16 13.04
N ALA A 169 7.50 35.38 12.62
CA ALA A 169 8.90 35.83 12.57
C ALA A 169 9.08 37.03 11.62
N GLY A 170 8.48 36.99 10.43
CA GLY A 170 8.47 38.13 9.51
C GLY A 170 7.82 39.38 10.12
N ALA A 171 6.68 39.21 10.82
CA ALA A 171 6.00 40.30 11.50
C ALA A 171 6.85 40.93 12.62
N ALA A 172 7.52 40.09 13.42
CA ALA A 172 8.41 40.51 14.50
C ALA A 172 9.66 41.23 13.97
N LEU A 173 10.28 40.72 12.90
CA LEU A 173 11.42 41.38 12.24
C LEU A 173 11.02 42.73 11.65
N ALA A 174 9.85 42.83 11.01
CA ALA A 174 9.34 44.11 10.52
C ALA A 174 9.12 45.12 11.66
N ALA A 175 8.66 44.67 12.83
CA ALA A 175 8.54 45.53 14.02
C ALA A 175 9.92 45.95 14.56
N TYR A 176 10.87 45.01 14.61
CA TYR A 176 12.25 45.25 15.06
C TYR A 176 12.99 46.27 14.17
N HIS A 177 12.70 46.29 12.86
CA HIS A 177 13.23 47.27 11.92
C HIS A 177 12.47 48.61 11.92
N GLY A 178 11.88 48.97 13.07
CA GLY A 178 11.18 50.24 13.26
C GLY A 178 9.85 50.36 12.53
N GLY A 179 9.27 49.27 12.02
CA GLY A 179 7.98 49.28 11.35
C GLY A 179 7.96 50.13 10.07
N MET A 180 9.11 50.39 9.46
CA MET A 180 9.20 51.13 8.19
C MET A 180 9.04 50.19 7.01
N ALA A 181 8.29 50.62 6.00
CA ALA A 181 8.17 49.87 4.75
C ALA A 181 9.48 49.93 3.97
N GLY A 182 10.20 48.82 3.89
CA GLY A 182 11.41 48.72 3.08
C GLY A 182 11.13 48.48 1.59
N PRO A 183 12.19 48.29 0.78
CA PRO A 183 12.11 48.22 -0.69
C PRO A 183 11.29 47.01 -1.20
N LEU A 184 11.04 46.01 -0.35
CA LEU A 184 10.30 44.80 -0.67
C LEU A 184 8.89 44.77 -0.04
N ALA A 185 8.37 45.89 0.47
CA ALA A 185 7.02 45.92 1.06
C ALA A 185 5.90 45.52 0.06
N TRP A 186 6.12 45.75 -1.24
CA TRP A 186 5.23 45.32 -2.33
C TRP A 186 5.11 43.80 -2.47
N PHE A 187 6.04 43.03 -1.87
CA PHE A 187 6.07 41.57 -1.96
C PHE A 187 4.84 40.91 -1.31
N SER A 188 4.08 41.63 -0.49
CA SER A 188 2.75 41.21 -0.01
C SER A 188 1.77 40.93 -1.16
N TRP A 189 1.76 41.78 -2.19
CA TRP A 189 0.98 41.56 -3.41
C TRP A 189 1.65 40.55 -4.35
N ALA A 190 2.98 40.51 -4.37
CA ALA A 190 3.73 39.50 -5.13
C ALA A 190 3.42 38.09 -4.63
N ALA A 191 3.34 37.87 -3.32
CA ALA A 191 2.99 36.59 -2.71
C ALA A 191 1.61 36.10 -3.18
N LEU A 192 0.61 37.01 -3.24
CA LEU A 192 -0.71 36.70 -3.80
C LEU A 192 -0.61 36.32 -5.29
N ALA A 193 0.10 37.13 -6.09
CA ALA A 193 0.28 36.85 -7.51
C ALA A 193 1.00 35.51 -7.75
N ILE A 194 2.02 35.19 -6.95
CA ILE A 194 2.76 33.93 -6.99
C ILE A 194 1.84 32.76 -6.65
N ALA A 195 1.03 32.85 -5.58
CA ALA A 195 0.12 31.77 -5.19
C ALA A 195 -0.96 31.52 -6.26
N LEU A 196 -1.52 32.58 -6.85
CA LEU A 196 -2.46 32.48 -7.97
C LEU A 196 -1.80 31.89 -9.22
N ALA A 197 -0.61 32.37 -9.58
CA ALA A 197 0.16 31.89 -10.73
C ALA A 197 0.55 30.41 -10.56
N ALA A 198 1.02 30.00 -9.38
CA ALA A 198 1.38 28.62 -9.08
C ALA A 198 0.16 27.69 -9.16
N THR A 199 -1.00 28.12 -8.63
CA THR A 199 -2.26 27.37 -8.73
C THR A 199 -2.71 27.25 -10.19
N GLY A 200 -2.72 28.36 -10.92
CA GLY A 200 -3.08 28.39 -12.34
C GLY A 200 -2.15 27.54 -13.20
N PHE A 201 -0.84 27.62 -12.97
CA PHE A 201 0.16 26.78 -13.63
C PHE A 201 -0.09 25.30 -13.34
N GLY A 202 -0.37 24.94 -12.09
CA GLY A 202 -0.73 23.58 -11.70
C GLY A 202 -1.94 23.05 -12.47
N MET A 203 -3.00 23.85 -12.58
CA MET A 203 -4.22 23.51 -13.33
C MET A 203 -3.96 23.38 -14.84
N VAL A 204 -3.21 24.30 -15.44
CA VAL A 204 -2.84 24.24 -16.87
C VAL A 204 -2.00 22.99 -17.14
N ARG A 205 -1.01 22.70 -16.30
CA ARG A 205 -0.18 21.50 -16.41
C ARG A 205 -1.02 20.23 -16.33
N GLU A 206 -1.99 20.18 -15.43
CA GLU A 206 -2.89 19.03 -15.30
C GLU A 206 -3.81 18.87 -16.51
N LEU A 207 -4.32 19.98 -17.06
CA LEU A 207 -5.13 19.98 -18.29
C LEU A 207 -4.32 19.48 -19.49
N ILE A 208 -3.07 19.92 -19.64
CA ILE A 208 -2.17 19.44 -20.70
C ILE A 208 -1.95 17.93 -20.56
N ARG A 209 -1.62 17.46 -19.34
CA ARG A 209 -1.44 16.03 -19.06
C ARG A 209 -2.70 15.21 -19.36
N HIS A 210 -3.87 15.74 -19.01
CA HIS A 210 -5.14 15.09 -19.28
C HIS A 210 -5.44 14.98 -20.77
N ARG A 211 -5.16 16.04 -21.56
CA ARG A 211 -5.29 15.98 -23.02
C ARG A 211 -4.33 14.97 -23.65
N ALA A 212 -3.08 14.93 -23.18
CA ALA A 212 -2.11 13.93 -23.63
C ALA A 212 -2.57 12.51 -23.29
N ALA A 213 -3.03 12.28 -22.06
CA ALA A 213 -3.59 11.00 -21.63
C ALA A 213 -4.83 10.60 -22.43
N GLY A 214 -5.69 11.55 -22.80
CA GLY A 214 -6.87 11.28 -23.63
C GLY A 214 -6.54 10.74 -25.02
N ARG A 215 -5.37 11.08 -25.59
CA ARG A 215 -4.91 10.49 -26.86
C ARG A 215 -4.57 9.01 -26.68
N VAL A 216 -3.76 8.70 -25.66
CA VAL A 216 -3.42 7.31 -25.28
C VAL A 216 -4.68 6.50 -24.97
N GLY A 217 -5.64 7.11 -24.26
CA GLY A 217 -6.91 6.47 -23.95
C GLY A 217 -7.77 6.16 -25.18
N ALA A 218 -7.76 7.04 -26.19
CA ALA A 218 -8.45 6.80 -27.45
C ALA A 218 -7.82 5.63 -28.22
N GLU A 219 -6.48 5.59 -28.29
CA GLU A 219 -5.74 4.48 -28.93
C GLU A 219 -5.97 3.15 -28.21
N ARG A 220 -5.98 3.15 -26.87
CA ARG A 220 -6.31 1.97 -26.05
C ARG A 220 -7.76 1.54 -26.25
N ALA A 221 -8.71 2.47 -26.31
CA ALA A 221 -10.12 2.17 -26.57
C ALA A 221 -10.33 1.49 -27.92
N GLU A 222 -9.73 2.04 -28.98
CA GLU A 222 -9.80 1.47 -30.32
C GLU A 222 -9.19 0.06 -30.36
N PHE A 223 -8.04 -0.13 -29.69
CA PHE A 223 -7.42 -1.44 -29.53
C PHE A 223 -8.33 -2.43 -28.80
N LEU A 224 -8.91 -2.03 -27.66
CA LEU A 224 -9.80 -2.88 -26.88
C LEU A 224 -11.10 -3.22 -27.62
N ASP A 225 -11.60 -2.34 -28.49
CA ASP A 225 -12.77 -2.61 -29.32
C ASP A 225 -12.45 -3.60 -30.45
N ARG A 226 -11.26 -3.51 -31.05
CA ARG A 226 -10.77 -4.54 -31.99
C ARG A 226 -10.63 -5.91 -31.31
N GLN A 227 -10.10 -5.96 -30.09
CA GLN A 227 -9.96 -7.20 -29.33
C GLN A 227 -11.32 -7.80 -28.93
N ARG A 228 -12.32 -6.96 -28.59
CA ARG A 228 -13.68 -7.44 -28.27
C ARG A 228 -14.39 -8.12 -29.44
N ALA A 229 -14.07 -7.76 -30.68
CA ALA A 229 -14.67 -8.37 -31.86
C ALA A 229 -14.22 -9.84 -32.05
N VAL A 230 -13.13 -10.25 -31.39
CA VAL A 230 -12.69 -11.63 -31.28
C VAL A 230 -13.31 -12.22 -30.01
N ALA A 231 -14.25 -13.16 -30.19
CA ALA A 231 -15.10 -13.65 -29.11
C ALA A 231 -14.26 -14.27 -27.96
N TYR A 232 -14.38 -13.67 -26.76
CA TYR A 232 -13.99 -14.31 -25.51
C TYR A 232 -15.19 -14.39 -24.58
N THR A 233 -15.37 -15.57 -24.01
CA THR A 233 -16.29 -15.83 -22.90
C THR A 233 -15.78 -15.09 -21.66
N ASN A 234 -16.59 -14.14 -21.19
CA ASN A 234 -16.37 -13.36 -19.98
C ASN A 234 -15.94 -14.23 -18.79
N PRO A 235 -15.10 -13.75 -17.86
CA PRO A 235 -14.97 -14.40 -16.56
C PRO A 235 -16.35 -14.48 -15.92
N VAL A 236 -16.64 -15.64 -15.35
CA VAL A 236 -17.88 -16.00 -14.67
C VAL A 236 -18.29 -14.82 -13.78
N PRO A 237 -19.46 -14.17 -14.00
CA PRO A 237 -20.01 -13.27 -12.99
C PRO A 237 -20.04 -14.01 -11.66
N LEU A 238 -19.82 -13.36 -10.50
CA LEU A 238 -20.00 -13.96 -9.17
C LEU A 238 -21.43 -14.51 -8.99
N ARG A 239 -21.74 -15.61 -9.64
CA ARG A 239 -22.77 -16.57 -9.32
C ARG A 239 -22.01 -17.65 -8.59
N GLN A 240 -22.45 -17.96 -7.38
CA GLN A 240 -21.91 -19.06 -6.62
C GLN A 240 -21.86 -20.30 -7.52
N THR A 241 -20.65 -20.68 -7.93
CA THR A 241 -20.41 -21.85 -8.77
C THR A 241 -20.61 -23.07 -7.88
N ARG A 242 -21.45 -24.01 -8.31
CA ARG A 242 -21.79 -25.23 -7.53
C ARG A 242 -20.78 -26.36 -7.74
N GLY A 243 -19.50 -26.04 -7.86
CA GLY A 243 -18.43 -27.01 -8.13
C GLY A 243 -17.54 -27.25 -6.90
N VAL A 244 -16.94 -28.44 -6.81
CA VAL A 244 -15.81 -28.66 -5.88
C VAL A 244 -14.58 -28.01 -6.52
N PRO A 245 -13.89 -27.08 -5.83
CA PRO A 245 -12.69 -26.46 -6.36
C PRO A 245 -11.62 -27.51 -6.68
N VAL A 246 -10.92 -27.32 -7.80
CA VAL A 246 -9.81 -28.21 -8.19
C VAL A 246 -8.65 -28.03 -7.21
N VAL A 247 -8.02 -29.14 -6.83
CA VAL A 247 -6.78 -29.14 -6.03
C VAL A 247 -5.66 -29.72 -6.89
N SER A 248 -4.68 -28.90 -7.25
CA SER A 248 -3.54 -29.31 -8.09
C SER A 248 -2.33 -29.72 -7.24
N GLU A 249 -1.42 -30.48 -7.83
CA GLU A 249 -0.09 -30.72 -7.25
C GLU A 249 0.80 -29.50 -7.46
N ALA A 250 1.48 -29.04 -6.41
CA ALA A 250 2.44 -27.94 -6.46
C ALA A 250 3.74 -28.35 -7.16
N THR A 251 4.33 -27.43 -7.92
CA THR A 251 5.62 -27.64 -8.58
C THR A 251 6.79 -27.61 -7.58
N PRO A 252 7.98 -28.15 -7.93
CA PRO A 252 9.16 -28.05 -7.10
C PRO A 252 9.53 -26.60 -6.73
N ASP A 253 9.38 -25.65 -7.65
CA ASP A 253 9.67 -24.24 -7.36
C ASP A 253 8.65 -23.62 -6.41
N GLN A 254 7.37 -23.95 -6.55
CA GLN A 254 6.34 -23.54 -5.59
C GLN A 254 6.62 -24.11 -4.18
N LEU A 255 7.07 -25.37 -4.11
CA LEU A 255 7.49 -25.99 -2.85
C LEU A 255 8.73 -25.33 -2.24
N ALA A 256 9.69 -24.92 -3.06
CA ALA A 256 10.87 -24.21 -2.59
C ALA A 256 10.51 -22.81 -2.06
N HIS A 257 9.62 -22.10 -2.76
CA HIS A 257 9.16 -20.77 -2.36
C HIS A 257 8.30 -20.80 -1.09
N VAL A 258 7.36 -21.74 -0.97
CA VAL A 258 6.55 -21.86 0.26
C VAL A 258 7.42 -22.19 1.49
N ARG A 259 8.52 -22.93 1.32
CA ARG A 259 9.50 -23.16 2.40
C ARG A 259 10.17 -21.86 2.84
N HIS A 260 10.48 -20.95 1.93
CA HIS A 260 10.97 -19.62 2.29
C HIS A 260 9.96 -18.85 3.13
N LEU A 261 8.70 -18.78 2.68
CA LEU A 261 7.65 -18.09 3.42
C LEU A 261 7.43 -18.70 4.82
N LEU A 262 7.45 -20.04 4.92
CA LEU A 262 7.39 -20.75 6.19
C LEU A 262 8.57 -20.43 7.10
N SER A 263 9.79 -20.34 6.57
CA SER A 263 10.99 -20.01 7.36
C SER A 263 10.93 -18.63 8.02
N ILE A 264 10.12 -17.72 7.46
CA ILE A 264 9.86 -16.40 8.04
C ILE A 264 8.68 -16.48 9.02
N ALA A 265 7.54 -17.03 8.58
CA ALA A 265 6.30 -17.03 9.34
C ALA A 265 6.31 -17.92 10.60
N MET A 266 7.11 -19.00 10.61
CA MET A 266 7.20 -19.95 11.72
C MET A 266 8.09 -19.48 12.88
N GLN A 267 8.78 -18.35 12.76
CA GLN A 267 9.62 -17.83 13.84
C GLN A 267 8.81 -17.61 15.13
N PRO A 268 9.42 -17.74 16.31
CA PRO A 268 8.79 -17.44 17.60
C PRO A 268 8.09 -16.07 17.63
N PRO A 269 6.90 -15.95 18.25
CA PRO A 269 6.26 -14.66 18.43
C PRO A 269 7.18 -13.65 19.14
N GLY A 270 7.36 -12.46 18.55
CA GLY A 270 8.26 -11.42 19.05
C GLY A 270 9.62 -11.35 18.35
N GLU A 271 10.00 -12.40 17.61
CA GLU A 271 11.16 -12.35 16.70
C GLU A 271 10.73 -11.84 15.31
N TRP A 272 11.60 -10.99 14.76
CA TRP A 272 11.42 -10.27 13.49
C TRP A 272 12.59 -10.52 12.52
N ASP A 273 13.38 -11.57 12.75
CA ASP A 273 14.56 -11.85 11.94
C ASP A 273 14.18 -12.12 10.49
N GLY A 274 14.87 -11.48 9.56
CA GLY A 274 14.59 -11.62 8.13
C GLY A 274 13.31 -10.93 7.66
N PHE A 275 12.55 -10.23 8.52
CA PHE A 275 11.62 -9.19 8.06
C PHE A 275 12.41 -7.94 7.65
N ASP A 276 11.92 -7.19 6.68
CA ASP A 276 12.61 -5.99 6.22
C ASP A 276 12.46 -4.83 7.21
N ASP A 277 13.58 -4.19 7.54
CA ASP A 277 13.63 -2.94 8.30
C ASP A 277 13.23 -1.76 7.41
N GLU A 278 11.93 -1.60 7.19
CA GLU A 278 11.38 -0.60 6.28
C GLU A 278 11.37 0.83 6.88
N GLY A 279 12.53 1.33 7.31
CA GLY A 279 12.74 2.74 7.68
C GLY A 279 12.10 3.21 9.01
N PRO A 280 12.50 4.39 9.53
CA PRO A 280 12.09 4.84 10.85
C PRO A 280 10.70 5.51 10.86
N GLY A 281 9.82 5.17 11.82
CA GLY A 281 8.59 5.91 12.13
C GLY A 281 7.28 5.10 12.03
N PRO A 282 6.10 5.73 11.89
CA PRO A 282 4.81 5.03 11.62
C PRO A 282 4.79 4.22 10.30
N LEU A 283 5.86 4.37 9.51
CA LEU A 283 6.23 3.55 8.37
C LEU A 283 6.95 2.26 8.79
N GLN A 284 6.85 1.78 10.03
CA GLN A 284 7.28 0.40 10.33
C GLN A 284 6.24 -0.54 9.69
N GLN A 285 6.65 -1.23 8.64
CA GLN A 285 5.76 -1.78 7.61
C GLN A 285 5.46 -3.27 7.77
N TYR A 286 5.78 -3.86 8.92
CA TYR A 286 5.57 -5.29 9.19
C TYR A 286 4.19 -5.78 8.77
N ARG A 287 3.14 -4.95 8.91
CA ARG A 287 1.78 -5.26 8.47
C ARG A 287 1.70 -5.75 7.01
N TYR A 288 2.36 -5.07 6.05
CA TYR A 288 2.29 -5.44 4.63
C TYR A 288 2.99 -6.78 4.39
N GLN A 289 4.13 -7.00 5.03
CA GLN A 289 4.87 -8.26 4.98
C GLN A 289 4.04 -9.41 5.59
N LEU A 290 3.45 -9.20 6.77
CA LEU A 290 2.61 -10.20 7.45
C LEU A 290 1.35 -10.54 6.62
N ASN A 291 0.72 -9.54 6.02
CA ASN A 291 -0.45 -9.75 5.17
C ASN A 291 -0.07 -10.53 3.89
N SER A 292 0.99 -10.13 3.18
CA SER A 292 1.38 -10.80 1.93
C SER A 292 1.84 -12.24 2.16
N LEU A 293 2.59 -12.50 3.24
CA LEU A 293 2.91 -13.87 3.68
C LEU A 293 1.64 -14.68 3.97
N GLY A 294 0.70 -14.11 4.73
CA GLY A 294 -0.55 -14.77 5.07
C GLY A 294 -1.40 -15.12 3.84
N TRP A 295 -1.53 -14.18 2.91
CA TRP A 295 -2.27 -14.38 1.67
C TRP A 295 -1.64 -15.46 0.80
N ALA A 296 -0.31 -15.46 0.65
CA ALA A 296 0.40 -16.47 -0.12
C ALA A 296 0.24 -17.88 0.48
N LEU A 297 0.38 -18.01 1.80
CA LEU A 297 0.20 -19.29 2.50
C LEU A 297 -1.25 -19.80 2.40
N SER A 298 -2.24 -18.90 2.51
CA SER A 298 -3.64 -19.25 2.28
C SER A 298 -3.91 -19.67 0.84
N MET A 299 -3.34 -18.94 -0.14
CA MET A 299 -3.47 -19.24 -1.57
C MET A 299 -2.93 -20.63 -1.90
N TYR A 300 -1.74 -20.95 -1.38
CA TYR A 300 -1.13 -22.27 -1.50
C TYR A 300 -1.98 -23.36 -0.85
N THR A 301 -2.44 -23.11 0.39
CA THR A 301 -3.25 -24.06 1.14
C THR A 301 -4.55 -24.38 0.40
N TYR A 302 -5.26 -23.37 -0.10
CA TYR A 302 -6.50 -23.58 -0.85
C TYR A 302 -6.27 -24.31 -2.18
N SER A 303 -5.21 -23.95 -2.90
CA SER A 303 -4.94 -24.45 -4.26
C SER A 303 -4.40 -25.88 -4.29
N HIS A 304 -3.64 -26.27 -3.26
CA HIS A 304 -2.86 -27.50 -3.27
C HIS A 304 -3.10 -28.41 -2.07
N THR A 305 -3.33 -27.85 -0.88
CA THR A 305 -3.27 -28.61 0.38
C THR A 305 -4.42 -28.33 1.36
N PRO A 306 -5.70 -28.30 0.93
CA PRO A 306 -6.82 -27.99 1.84
C PRO A 306 -7.02 -29.03 2.96
N ALA A 307 -6.45 -30.23 2.83
CA ALA A 307 -6.41 -31.28 3.84
C ALA A 307 -5.02 -31.41 4.52
N LEU A 308 -4.27 -30.31 4.61
CA LEU A 308 -3.09 -30.19 5.44
C LEU A 308 -3.34 -29.21 6.58
N ARG A 309 -3.00 -29.62 7.80
CA ARG A 309 -2.91 -28.75 8.97
C ARG A 309 -1.46 -28.30 9.15
N GLY A 310 -0.67 -29.08 9.91
CA GLY A 310 0.79 -29.01 9.93
C GLY A 310 1.41 -27.60 10.04
N PRO A 311 2.61 -27.42 9.47
CA PRO A 311 3.37 -26.18 9.54
C PRO A 311 2.69 -24.98 8.86
N LEU A 312 1.96 -25.18 7.75
CA LEU A 312 1.27 -24.09 7.04
C LEU A 312 0.22 -23.42 7.92
N HIS A 313 -0.51 -24.21 8.70
CA HIS A 313 -1.50 -23.68 9.62
C HIS A 313 -0.84 -22.94 10.79
N ALA A 314 0.18 -23.53 11.40
CA ALA A 314 0.93 -22.91 12.50
C ALA A 314 1.56 -21.58 12.08
N ALA A 315 2.14 -21.52 10.88
CA ALA A 315 2.73 -20.30 10.32
C ALA A 315 1.69 -19.18 10.20
N GLN A 316 0.51 -19.46 9.66
CA GLN A 316 -0.56 -18.46 9.54
C GLN A 316 -1.07 -17.98 10.90
N VAL A 317 -1.18 -18.87 11.89
CA VAL A 317 -1.53 -18.50 13.27
C VAL A 317 -0.46 -17.58 13.87
N ASN A 318 0.81 -17.89 13.72
CA ASN A 318 1.91 -17.05 14.19
C ASN A 318 1.91 -15.65 13.53
N LEU A 319 1.51 -15.54 12.26
CA LEU A 319 1.35 -14.24 11.59
C LEU A 319 0.21 -13.42 12.22
N PHE A 320 -0.94 -14.03 12.52
CA PHE A 320 -2.03 -13.34 13.22
C PHE A 320 -1.65 -12.94 14.64
N ASP A 321 -0.85 -13.75 15.33
CA ASP A 321 -0.33 -13.41 16.64
C ASP A 321 0.52 -12.14 16.58
N ARG A 322 1.38 -12.01 15.56
CA ARG A 322 2.17 -10.80 15.27
C ARG A 322 1.32 -9.61 14.84
N MET A 323 0.22 -9.81 14.10
CA MET A 323 -0.68 -8.72 13.71
C MET A 323 -1.27 -7.96 14.91
N ARG A 324 -1.30 -8.59 16.09
CA ARG A 324 -1.74 -7.97 17.36
C ARG A 324 -0.64 -7.18 18.08
N ASP A 325 0.61 -7.25 17.63
CA ASP A 325 1.74 -6.56 18.24
C ASP A 325 1.70 -5.05 17.96
N PRO A 326 1.88 -4.16 18.96
CA PRO A 326 1.96 -2.72 18.77
C PRO A 326 3.03 -2.25 17.76
N ALA A 327 4.07 -3.03 17.49
CA ALA A 327 5.01 -2.76 16.41
C ALA A 327 4.36 -2.76 15.01
N VAL A 328 3.22 -3.46 14.86
CA VAL A 328 2.49 -3.58 13.60
C VAL A 328 1.42 -2.52 13.44
N TRP A 329 0.60 -2.29 14.47
CA TRP A 329 -0.59 -1.42 14.39
C TRP A 329 -0.45 -0.11 15.17
N GLY A 330 0.54 0.01 16.07
CA GLY A 330 0.72 1.15 16.96
C GLY A 330 1.03 2.47 16.24
N TYR A 331 1.41 2.40 14.96
CA TYR A 331 1.56 3.58 14.10
C TYR A 331 0.28 4.43 14.04
N TRP A 332 -0.89 3.78 14.12
CA TRP A 332 -2.19 4.43 13.97
C TRP A 332 -2.44 5.50 15.04
N TYR A 333 -1.85 5.33 16.23
CA TYR A 333 -1.86 6.35 17.27
C TYR A 333 -1.29 7.69 16.76
N TRP A 334 -0.13 7.64 16.08
CA TRP A 334 0.55 8.84 15.58
C TRP A 334 -0.16 9.44 14.37
N GLU A 335 -0.63 8.60 13.46
CA GLU A 335 -1.41 9.02 12.29
C GLU A 335 -2.68 9.76 12.72
N ASN A 336 -3.38 9.32 13.76
CA ASN A 336 -4.53 10.06 14.29
C ASN A 336 -4.15 11.36 15.00
N LEU A 337 -3.11 11.30 15.86
CA LEU A 337 -2.71 12.46 16.65
C LEU A 337 -2.38 13.65 15.74
N LEU A 338 -1.60 13.40 14.68
CA LEU A 338 -1.10 14.44 13.78
C LEU A 338 -2.02 14.63 12.56
N GLY A 339 -2.76 13.59 12.17
CA GLY A 339 -3.57 13.58 10.96
C GLY A 339 -5.05 13.89 11.17
N ASN A 340 -5.61 13.54 12.32
CA ASN A 340 -6.97 13.95 12.70
C ASN A 340 -6.98 15.09 13.74
N TRP A 341 -5.80 15.51 14.23
CA TRP A 341 -5.63 16.39 15.39
C TRP A 341 -6.35 15.83 16.63
N ASP A 342 -6.30 14.52 16.81
CA ASP A 342 -6.94 13.83 17.93
C ASP A 342 -6.07 13.86 19.20
N PHE A 343 -5.81 15.06 19.70
CA PHE A 343 -5.03 15.27 20.94
C PHE A 343 -5.71 14.69 22.18
N GLY A 344 -7.00 14.37 22.10
CA GLY A 344 -7.76 13.70 23.16
C GLY A 344 -7.71 12.17 23.11
N GLN A 345 -6.96 11.58 22.17
CA GLN A 345 -6.77 10.14 22.02
C GLN A 345 -8.06 9.32 21.92
N ARG A 346 -9.11 9.88 21.30
CA ARG A 346 -10.44 9.27 21.22
C ARG A 346 -10.55 8.24 20.08
N ARG A 347 -9.57 8.19 19.16
CA ARG A 347 -9.54 7.36 17.94
C ARG A 347 -8.30 6.48 17.87
N GLY A 348 -7.79 6.03 19.03
CA GLY A 348 -6.65 5.12 19.10
C GLY A 348 -6.94 3.68 18.62
N ASP A 349 -8.18 3.37 18.27
CA ASP A 349 -8.61 2.07 17.76
C ASP A 349 -8.13 1.85 16.32
N PRO A 350 -7.33 0.80 16.03
CA PRO A 350 -6.81 0.54 14.69
C PRO A 350 -7.85 -0.07 13.73
N ILE A 351 -9.00 -0.56 14.23
CA ILE A 351 -10.01 -1.31 13.48
C ILE A 351 -11.27 -0.46 13.24
N ASP A 352 -11.96 -0.03 14.31
CA ASP A 352 -13.27 0.65 14.20
C ASP A 352 -13.11 2.16 13.99
N VAL A 353 -12.61 2.50 12.81
CA VAL A 353 -12.38 3.88 12.36
C VAL A 353 -12.87 4.05 10.92
N PRO A 354 -13.25 5.27 10.50
CA PRO A 354 -13.67 5.54 9.11
C PRO A 354 -12.48 5.63 8.13
N GLN A 355 -11.28 5.35 8.60
CA GLN A 355 -9.98 5.42 7.92
C GLN A 355 -9.18 4.16 8.28
N ASN A 356 -7.88 4.08 7.96
CA ASN A 356 -7.03 2.92 8.24
C ASN A 356 -7.43 1.64 7.48
N ILE A 357 -8.06 1.77 6.31
CA ILE A 357 -8.48 0.63 5.48
C ILE A 357 -7.35 -0.36 5.22
N MET A 358 -6.11 0.10 5.09
CA MET A 358 -5.01 -0.81 4.81
C MET A 358 -4.83 -1.82 5.95
N PHE A 359 -4.88 -1.43 7.22
CA PHE A 359 -4.79 -2.41 8.31
C PHE A 359 -6.07 -3.26 8.40
N THR A 360 -7.23 -2.61 8.55
CA THR A 360 -8.51 -3.30 8.79
C THR A 360 -8.94 -4.16 7.61
N GLY A 361 -8.83 -3.63 6.39
CA GLY A 361 -9.22 -4.31 5.16
C GLY A 361 -8.27 -5.45 4.78
N TYR A 362 -6.96 -5.31 5.03
CA TYR A 362 -6.00 -6.37 4.69
C TYR A 362 -6.11 -7.52 5.70
N LEU A 363 -6.28 -7.20 6.98
CA LEU A 363 -6.58 -8.19 8.01
C LEU A 363 -7.89 -8.92 7.69
N ASN A 364 -8.94 -8.22 7.22
CA ASN A 364 -10.19 -8.85 6.81
C ASN A 364 -9.99 -9.85 5.65
N LEU A 365 -9.22 -9.48 4.61
CA LEU A 365 -8.88 -10.41 3.53
C LEU A 365 -8.06 -11.59 4.07
N GLN A 366 -7.03 -11.34 4.89
CA GLN A 366 -6.17 -12.41 5.42
C GLN A 366 -6.97 -13.42 6.25
N LEU A 367 -7.88 -12.95 7.11
CA LEU A 367 -8.77 -13.80 7.88
C LEU A 367 -9.72 -14.61 6.99
N GLY A 368 -10.33 -13.95 6.00
CA GLY A 368 -11.22 -14.61 5.05
C GLY A 368 -10.49 -15.71 4.26
N LEU A 369 -9.31 -15.41 3.72
CA LEU A 369 -8.51 -16.39 2.97
C LEU A 369 -8.07 -17.57 3.87
N PHE A 370 -7.68 -17.30 5.11
CA PHE A 370 -7.30 -18.35 6.08
C PHE A 370 -8.47 -19.29 6.40
N GLU A 371 -9.65 -18.75 6.70
CA GLU A 371 -10.86 -19.55 6.95
C GLU A 371 -11.24 -20.39 5.72
N GLN A 372 -11.24 -19.75 4.54
CA GLN A 372 -11.56 -20.42 3.28
C GLN A 372 -10.56 -21.53 2.92
N ALA A 373 -9.27 -21.32 3.21
CA ALA A 373 -8.21 -22.26 2.90
C ALA A 373 -8.09 -23.42 3.91
N THR A 374 -8.36 -23.17 5.20
CA THR A 374 -8.10 -24.14 6.28
C THR A 374 -9.36 -24.73 6.93
N GLY A 375 -10.50 -24.04 6.84
CA GLY A 375 -11.70 -24.38 7.61
C GLY A 375 -11.56 -24.10 9.12
N ASP A 376 -10.57 -23.31 9.53
CA ASP A 376 -10.37 -22.92 10.93
C ASP A 376 -11.04 -21.59 11.24
N TYR A 377 -12.09 -21.65 12.05
CA TYR A 377 -12.92 -20.50 12.42
C TYR A 377 -12.58 -19.92 13.80
N ARG A 378 -11.39 -20.19 14.37
CA ARG A 378 -11.02 -19.73 15.73
C ARG A 378 -11.23 -18.24 15.96
N TYR A 379 -11.03 -17.42 14.92
CA TYR A 379 -11.10 -15.97 15.02
C TYR A 379 -12.53 -15.42 14.97
N ARG A 380 -13.53 -16.28 14.80
CA ARG A 380 -14.94 -15.95 15.01
C ARG A 380 -15.36 -16.01 16.47
N ALA A 381 -14.53 -16.58 17.35
CA ALA A 381 -14.78 -16.53 18.77
C ALA A 381 -14.81 -15.06 19.24
N PRO A 382 -15.79 -14.66 20.07
CA PRO A 382 -15.87 -13.30 20.59
C PRO A 382 -14.54 -12.84 21.20
N GLY A 383 -14.02 -11.70 20.72
CA GLY A 383 -12.78 -11.11 21.22
C GLY A 383 -11.49 -11.84 20.84
N ALA A 384 -11.50 -12.69 19.80
CA ALA A 384 -10.32 -13.45 19.37
C ALA A 384 -9.12 -12.57 18.93
N PHE A 385 -9.38 -11.34 18.50
CA PHE A 385 -8.36 -10.32 18.26
C PHE A 385 -8.42 -9.24 19.33
N GLU A 386 -7.39 -9.18 20.16
CA GLU A 386 -7.23 -8.11 21.14
C GLU A 386 -6.03 -7.23 20.79
N PHE A 387 -6.25 -5.92 20.77
CA PHE A 387 -5.23 -4.91 20.53
C PHE A 387 -4.94 -4.17 21.83
N ARG A 388 -3.73 -4.36 22.38
CA ARG A 388 -3.28 -3.75 23.64
C ARG A 388 -2.06 -2.88 23.42
N SER A 389 -2.08 -1.64 23.91
CA SER A 389 -0.91 -0.77 23.94
C SER A 389 -0.90 0.07 25.20
N ALA A 390 0.27 0.53 25.64
CA ALA A 390 0.40 1.47 26.75
C ALA A 390 -0.25 2.84 26.46
N ARG A 391 -0.56 3.15 25.19
CA ARG A 391 -1.05 4.47 24.74
C ARG A 391 -2.53 4.53 24.41
N THR A 392 -3.20 3.40 24.30
CA THR A 392 -4.60 3.31 23.86
C THR A 392 -5.37 2.37 24.78
N ARG A 393 -6.70 2.54 24.83
CA ARG A 393 -7.55 1.59 25.55
C ARG A 393 -7.52 0.24 24.83
N PRO A 394 -7.48 -0.89 25.55
CA PRO A 394 -7.64 -2.20 24.94
C PRO A 394 -8.97 -2.28 24.18
N VAL A 395 -8.92 -2.83 22.97
CA VAL A 395 -10.09 -3.08 22.13
C VAL A 395 -10.01 -4.50 21.59
N SER A 396 -11.17 -5.14 21.45
CA SER A 396 -11.25 -6.54 21.05
C SER A 396 -12.32 -6.74 19.99
N TYR A 397 -12.01 -7.59 19.01
CA TYR A 397 -12.85 -7.89 17.87
C TYR A 397 -12.85 -9.39 17.58
N ASP A 398 -13.96 -9.89 17.07
CA ASP A 398 -13.99 -11.13 16.31
C ASP A 398 -13.97 -10.81 14.80
N ARG A 399 -13.80 -11.84 13.97
CA ARG A 399 -13.81 -11.71 12.52
C ARG A 399 -15.08 -11.00 12.05
N ASP A 400 -16.25 -11.46 12.49
CA ASP A 400 -17.52 -11.01 11.92
C ASP A 400 -17.74 -9.50 12.17
N ALA A 401 -17.30 -8.99 13.32
CA ALA A 401 -17.23 -7.56 13.62
C ALA A 401 -16.29 -6.80 12.69
N ILE A 402 -15.07 -7.31 12.44
CA ILE A 402 -14.11 -6.69 11.50
C ILE A 402 -14.73 -6.58 10.10
N ASN A 403 -15.33 -7.66 9.59
CA ASN A 403 -15.96 -7.65 8.27
C ASN A 403 -17.14 -6.65 8.21
N ALA A 404 -17.98 -6.61 9.26
CA ALA A 404 -19.09 -5.65 9.34
C ALA A 404 -18.61 -4.19 9.32
N ILE A 405 -17.49 -3.88 9.99
CA ILE A 405 -16.84 -2.55 9.97
C ILE A 405 -16.38 -2.20 8.55
N VAL A 406 -15.73 -3.14 7.85
CA VAL A 406 -15.30 -2.94 6.46
C VAL A 406 -16.50 -2.67 5.54
N VAL A 407 -17.55 -3.50 5.62
CA VAL A 407 -18.79 -3.32 4.83
C VAL A 407 -19.43 -1.96 5.11
N ARG A 408 -19.54 -1.56 6.38
CA ARG A 408 -20.10 -0.27 6.79
C ARG A 408 -19.32 0.90 6.19
N ASN A 409 -17.98 0.83 6.18
CA ASN A 409 -17.15 1.92 5.68
C ASN A 409 -17.21 2.07 4.14
N PHE A 410 -17.50 0.99 3.40
CA PHE A 410 -17.88 1.07 1.97
C PHE A 410 -19.18 1.84 1.73
N GLY A 411 -19.99 2.10 2.77
CA GLY A 411 -21.20 2.92 2.70
C GLY A 411 -20.96 4.39 2.34
N GLY A 412 -19.73 4.90 2.44
CA GLY A 412 -19.39 6.31 2.23
C GLY A 412 -19.63 6.87 0.82
N GLU A 413 -19.50 8.20 0.67
CA GLU A 413 -19.77 8.95 -0.57
C GLU A 413 -19.02 8.41 -1.80
N LEU A 414 -17.76 8.00 -1.62
CA LEU A 414 -16.95 7.46 -2.72
C LEU A 414 -17.14 5.95 -2.92
N CYS A 415 -17.84 5.23 -2.03
CA CYS A 415 -17.74 3.77 -1.96
C CYS A 415 -16.28 3.26 -1.87
N LEU A 416 -15.35 4.14 -1.50
CA LEU A 416 -13.97 3.88 -1.14
C LEU A 416 -13.69 4.72 0.10
N TRP A 417 -12.85 4.20 0.99
CA TRP A 417 -12.52 4.86 2.24
C TRP A 417 -11.01 4.95 2.43
N ALA A 418 -10.62 5.89 3.30
CA ALA A 418 -9.26 6.37 3.36
C ALA A 418 -8.36 5.41 4.15
N CYS A 419 -7.08 5.41 3.79
CA CYS A 419 -6.02 4.82 4.58
C CYS A 419 -5.55 5.86 5.60
N GLU A 420 -4.83 6.87 5.13
CA GLU A 420 -4.28 7.93 5.97
C GLU A 420 -5.30 9.06 6.23
N PRO A 421 -5.37 9.57 7.47
CA PRO A 421 -6.30 10.63 7.84
C PRO A 421 -5.95 12.00 7.26
N LEU A 422 -6.95 12.88 7.14
CA LEU A 422 -6.75 14.32 6.96
C LEU A 422 -7.57 15.10 8.00
N PRO A 423 -7.09 16.27 8.49
CA PRO A 423 -7.76 17.03 9.55
C PRO A 423 -8.89 17.90 8.98
N ILE A 424 -9.74 17.34 8.12
CA ILE A 424 -10.83 18.05 7.45
C ILE A 424 -12.11 17.22 7.40
N GLY A 425 -13.24 17.92 7.22
CA GLY A 425 -14.57 17.31 7.15
C GLY A 425 -15.19 17.02 8.51
N ARG A 426 -16.53 17.02 8.56
CA ARG A 426 -17.28 16.62 9.75
C ARG A 426 -17.01 15.15 10.04
N GLY A 427 -16.77 14.82 11.31
CA GLY A 427 -16.56 13.43 11.75
C GLY A 427 -15.20 12.81 11.41
N ARG A 428 -14.26 13.56 10.79
CA ARG A 428 -12.90 13.10 10.44
C ARG A 428 -12.90 11.81 9.60
N THR A 429 -13.64 11.83 8.50
CA THR A 429 -13.79 10.68 7.57
C THR A 429 -13.01 10.87 6.26
N ARG A 430 -12.30 12.00 6.11
CA ARG A 430 -11.55 12.33 4.90
C ARG A 430 -10.09 11.96 5.07
N GLY A 431 -9.41 11.70 3.97
CA GLY A 431 -8.10 11.07 3.98
C GLY A 431 -7.56 10.78 2.59
N LEU A 432 -6.39 10.16 2.53
CA LEU A 432 -5.84 9.60 1.30
C LEU A 432 -6.55 8.28 0.99
N VAL A 433 -7.21 8.21 -0.17
CA VAL A 433 -7.98 7.05 -0.62
C VAL A 433 -7.22 6.35 -1.73
N PHE A 434 -6.82 5.10 -1.48
CA PHE A 434 -6.06 4.26 -2.40
C PHE A 434 -6.96 3.20 -3.03
N PRO A 435 -7.12 3.17 -4.36
CA PRO A 435 -7.86 2.11 -5.04
C PRO A 435 -7.32 0.71 -4.75
N TYR A 436 -6.00 0.53 -4.65
CA TYR A 436 -5.39 -0.76 -4.32
C TYR A 436 -5.86 -1.28 -2.96
N CYS A 437 -5.82 -0.46 -1.91
CA CYS A 437 -6.26 -0.90 -0.59
C CYS A 437 -7.77 -1.21 -0.55
N ASN A 438 -8.57 -0.47 -1.32
CA ASN A 438 -10.01 -0.72 -1.42
C ASN A 438 -10.31 -1.98 -2.25
N ALA A 439 -9.49 -2.31 -3.26
CA ALA A 439 -9.58 -3.55 -4.00
C ALA A 439 -9.33 -4.78 -3.10
N VAL A 440 -8.26 -4.74 -2.31
CA VAL A 440 -7.94 -5.77 -1.30
C VAL A 440 -9.09 -5.93 -0.30
N ALA A 441 -9.60 -4.83 0.25
CA ALA A 441 -10.70 -4.88 1.22
C ALA A 441 -12.00 -5.42 0.61
N ALA A 442 -12.33 -5.06 -0.64
CA ALA A 442 -13.49 -5.58 -1.35
C ALA A 442 -13.36 -7.09 -1.63
N ALA A 443 -12.16 -7.56 -1.98
CA ALA A 443 -11.88 -8.99 -2.09
C ALA A 443 -12.12 -9.72 -0.76
N GLY A 444 -11.72 -9.13 0.38
CA GLY A 444 -11.95 -9.72 1.71
C GLY A 444 -13.44 -9.83 2.06
N VAL A 445 -14.26 -8.86 1.65
CA VAL A 445 -15.72 -8.96 1.79
C VAL A 445 -16.27 -10.09 0.90
N ALA A 446 -15.79 -10.22 -0.34
CA ALA A 446 -16.25 -11.27 -1.26
C ALA A 446 -15.89 -12.69 -0.77
N VAL A 447 -14.68 -12.89 -0.22
CA VAL A 447 -14.31 -14.17 0.41
C VAL A 447 -15.22 -14.46 1.61
N SER A 448 -15.54 -13.43 2.41
CA SER A 448 -16.46 -13.58 3.54
C SER A 448 -17.89 -13.91 3.09
N ASP A 449 -18.36 -13.34 1.99
CA ASP A 449 -19.64 -13.68 1.36
C ASP A 449 -19.66 -15.14 0.90
N ALA A 450 -18.60 -15.62 0.24
CA ALA A 450 -18.49 -17.00 -0.21
C ALA A 450 -18.55 -18.00 0.95
N LEU A 451 -17.91 -17.68 2.08
CA LEU A 451 -17.92 -18.50 3.29
C LEU A 451 -19.30 -18.58 3.97
N HIS A 452 -20.03 -17.47 4.01
CA HIS A 452 -21.24 -17.34 4.85
C HIS A 452 -22.55 -17.26 4.08
N GLY A 453 -22.50 -17.20 2.76
CA GLY A 453 -23.68 -17.02 1.92
C GLY A 453 -24.31 -15.64 2.05
N THR A 454 -23.54 -14.60 2.39
CA THR A 454 -23.98 -13.20 2.36
C THR A 454 -23.77 -12.58 0.96
N GLY A 455 -24.24 -11.35 0.74
CA GLY A 455 -24.20 -10.69 -0.58
C GLY A 455 -23.64 -9.26 -0.57
N HIS A 456 -22.83 -8.91 0.42
CA HIS A 456 -22.33 -7.54 0.59
C HIS A 456 -21.40 -7.09 -0.54
N ALA A 457 -20.51 -7.94 -1.01
CA ALA A 457 -19.59 -7.64 -2.11
C ALA A 457 -20.36 -7.41 -3.42
N ALA A 458 -21.44 -8.15 -3.66
CA ALA A 458 -22.31 -7.95 -4.82
C ALA A 458 -23.04 -6.59 -4.77
N GLU A 459 -23.37 -6.09 -3.58
CA GLU A 459 -23.95 -4.74 -3.39
C GLU A 459 -22.89 -3.63 -3.54
N ILE A 460 -21.67 -3.87 -3.07
CA ILE A 460 -20.55 -2.92 -3.13
C ILE A 460 -20.02 -2.77 -4.57
N ALA A 461 -19.86 -3.88 -5.31
CA ALA A 461 -19.15 -3.90 -6.59
C ALA A 461 -19.69 -2.88 -7.63
N PRO A 462 -21.01 -2.72 -7.86
CA PRO A 462 -21.51 -1.73 -8.82
C PRO A 462 -21.21 -0.28 -8.40
N ARG A 463 -21.23 0.01 -7.09
CA ARG A 463 -20.90 1.35 -6.57
C ARG A 463 -19.40 1.61 -6.66
N LEU A 464 -18.59 0.62 -6.29
CA LEU A 464 -17.14 0.66 -6.40
C LEU A 464 -16.71 0.89 -7.85
N HIS A 465 -17.27 0.16 -8.81
CA HIS A 465 -16.98 0.34 -10.24
C HIS A 465 -17.27 1.76 -10.72
N ARG A 466 -18.46 2.28 -10.41
CA ARG A 466 -18.83 3.66 -10.78
C ARG A 466 -17.89 4.69 -10.16
N ALA A 467 -17.47 4.48 -8.92
CA ALA A 467 -16.55 5.39 -8.24
C ALA A 467 -15.14 5.32 -8.83
N LEU A 468 -14.62 4.12 -9.11
CA LEU A 468 -13.34 3.93 -9.79
C LEU A 468 -13.33 4.65 -11.14
N ASP A 469 -14.31 4.35 -11.99
CA ASP A 469 -14.43 4.96 -13.32
C ASP A 469 -14.56 6.49 -13.26
N ALA A 470 -15.38 7.02 -12.35
CA ALA A 470 -15.68 8.45 -12.31
C ALA A 470 -14.59 9.28 -11.62
N GLU A 471 -13.99 8.78 -10.53
CA GLU A 471 -13.14 9.57 -9.64
C GLU A 471 -11.65 9.18 -9.75
N PHE A 472 -11.35 7.90 -10.03
CA PHE A 472 -9.99 7.35 -9.93
C PHE A 472 -9.37 6.95 -11.28
N THR A 473 -10.16 6.78 -12.34
CA THR A 473 -9.63 6.50 -13.68
C THR A 473 -9.22 7.80 -14.38
N ALA A 474 -8.04 7.80 -14.99
CA ALA A 474 -7.54 8.88 -15.81
C ALA A 474 -7.98 8.74 -17.28
N ALA A 475 -7.71 9.75 -18.10
CA ALA A 475 -8.17 9.78 -19.49
C ALA A 475 -7.48 8.74 -20.38
N ASP A 476 -6.36 8.16 -19.95
CA ASP A 476 -5.70 7.01 -20.59
C ASP A 476 -6.29 5.66 -20.16
N GLY A 477 -7.25 5.64 -19.23
CA GLY A 477 -7.88 4.44 -18.71
C GLY A 477 -7.18 3.82 -17.51
N ASP A 478 -6.03 4.36 -17.07
CA ASP A 478 -5.33 3.86 -15.89
C ASP A 478 -5.93 4.39 -14.59
N ILE A 479 -5.86 3.57 -13.55
CA ILE A 479 -6.29 3.93 -12.20
C ILE A 479 -5.17 4.70 -11.50
N VAL A 480 -5.49 5.85 -10.92
CA VAL A 480 -4.53 6.67 -10.17
C VAL A 480 -4.19 6.05 -8.82
N THR A 481 -2.95 6.22 -8.34
CA THR A 481 -2.50 5.64 -7.07
C THR A 481 -3.36 6.07 -5.88
N PHE A 482 -3.71 7.36 -5.78
CA PHE A 482 -4.57 7.86 -4.71
C PHE A 482 -5.30 9.17 -5.03
N LEU A 483 -6.31 9.44 -4.21
CA LEU A 483 -7.06 10.69 -4.16
C LEU A 483 -7.08 11.24 -2.73
N VAL A 484 -6.92 12.56 -2.57
CA VAL A 484 -7.07 13.26 -1.29
C VAL A 484 -8.52 13.72 -1.14
N SER A 485 -9.31 12.91 -0.43
CA SER A 485 -10.74 13.15 -0.28
C SER A 485 -11.01 14.43 0.53
N GLY A 486 -12.07 15.15 0.17
CA GLY A 486 -12.39 16.45 0.76
C GLY A 486 -11.57 17.64 0.24
N LEU A 487 -10.36 17.43 -0.30
CA LEU A 487 -9.58 18.47 -1.00
C LEU A 487 -9.71 18.40 -2.53
N GLY A 488 -9.99 17.22 -3.09
CA GLY A 488 -10.15 17.04 -4.54
C GLY A 488 -8.83 17.05 -5.32
N LEU A 489 -7.74 16.66 -4.65
CA LEU A 489 -6.43 16.47 -5.27
C LEU A 489 -6.27 15.00 -5.65
N THR A 490 -5.71 14.73 -6.82
CA THR A 490 -5.51 13.37 -7.33
C THR A 490 -4.08 13.16 -7.75
N ALA A 491 -3.52 12.01 -7.39
CA ALA A 491 -2.17 11.57 -7.74
C ALA A 491 -2.07 11.14 -9.21
N ARG A 492 -2.64 11.89 -10.16
CA ARG A 492 -2.73 11.48 -11.56
C ARG A 492 -1.37 11.16 -12.16
N ALA A 493 -0.32 11.89 -11.79
CA ALA A 493 1.03 11.60 -12.29
C ALA A 493 1.55 10.21 -11.93
N PHE A 494 0.96 9.58 -10.92
CA PHE A 494 1.28 8.25 -10.44
C PHE A 494 0.15 7.29 -10.88
N ARG A 495 0.31 6.72 -12.07
CA ARG A 495 -0.55 5.68 -12.65
C ARG A 495 0.18 4.98 -13.79
N GLY A 496 -0.28 3.78 -14.13
CA GLY A 496 0.10 3.10 -15.37
C GLY A 496 -0.35 1.63 -15.39
N PRO A 497 -0.05 0.90 -16.49
CA PRO A 497 -0.66 -0.40 -16.77
C PRO A 497 -0.35 -1.46 -15.72
N THR A 498 0.87 -1.47 -15.16
CA THR A 498 1.29 -2.44 -14.13
C THR A 498 0.52 -2.24 -12.82
N THR A 499 0.39 -0.98 -12.38
CA THR A 499 -0.38 -0.62 -11.18
C THR A 499 -1.87 -0.91 -11.37
N THR A 500 -2.44 -0.56 -12.54
CA THR A 500 -3.83 -0.87 -12.88
C THR A 500 -4.06 -2.39 -12.87
N ALA A 501 -3.13 -3.18 -13.39
CA ALA A 501 -3.23 -4.65 -13.37
C ALA A 501 -3.23 -5.21 -11.93
N GLY A 502 -2.34 -4.73 -11.05
CA GLY A 502 -2.31 -5.16 -9.65
C GLY A 502 -3.62 -4.85 -8.91
N ILE A 503 -4.19 -3.67 -9.10
CA ILE A 503 -5.51 -3.30 -8.54
C ILE A 503 -6.60 -4.21 -9.12
N SER A 504 -6.56 -4.42 -10.44
CA SER A 504 -7.58 -5.19 -11.15
C SER A 504 -7.54 -6.66 -10.76
N ALA A 505 -6.38 -7.24 -10.45
CA ALA A 505 -6.23 -8.64 -10.05
C ALA A 505 -7.12 -9.02 -8.84
N PHE A 506 -7.18 -8.16 -7.82
CA PHE A 506 -8.08 -8.34 -6.66
C PHE A 506 -9.56 -8.11 -6.98
N LEU A 507 -9.86 -7.37 -8.05
CA LEU A 507 -11.22 -7.01 -8.44
C LEU A 507 -11.76 -7.84 -9.59
N THR A 508 -10.95 -8.58 -10.34
CA THR A 508 -11.37 -9.34 -11.53
C THR A 508 -12.60 -10.20 -11.27
N PRO A 509 -12.74 -10.91 -10.12
CA PRO A 509 -13.96 -11.68 -9.85
C PRO A 509 -15.19 -10.78 -9.69
N LEU A 510 -15.05 -9.61 -9.06
CA LEU A 510 -16.12 -8.64 -8.82
C LEU A 510 -16.44 -7.78 -10.07
N LEU A 511 -15.42 -7.44 -10.85
CA LEU A 511 -15.40 -6.50 -11.98
C LEU A 511 -14.64 -7.11 -13.16
N PRO A 512 -15.18 -8.17 -13.81
CA PRO A 512 -14.48 -8.89 -14.87
C PRO A 512 -14.07 -8.02 -16.06
N ASP A 513 -14.90 -7.03 -16.41
CA ASP A 513 -14.60 -6.06 -17.46
C ASP A 513 -13.37 -5.19 -17.15
N LEU A 514 -13.10 -4.90 -15.88
CA LEU A 514 -11.90 -4.17 -15.46
C LEU A 514 -10.67 -5.08 -15.59
N GLY A 515 -10.74 -6.30 -15.06
CA GLY A 515 -9.68 -7.31 -15.17
C GLY A 515 -9.23 -7.54 -16.61
N ARG A 516 -10.19 -7.77 -17.52
CA ARG A 516 -9.91 -7.98 -18.95
C ARG A 516 -9.23 -6.76 -19.59
N ARG A 517 -9.76 -5.55 -19.37
CA ARG A 517 -9.16 -4.33 -19.95
C ARG A 517 -7.74 -4.12 -19.46
N ALA A 518 -7.51 -4.30 -18.16
CA ALA A 518 -6.19 -4.17 -17.57
C ALA A 518 -5.21 -5.18 -18.16
N TRP A 519 -5.64 -6.44 -18.35
CA TRP A 519 -4.81 -7.49 -18.95
C TRP A 519 -4.42 -7.20 -20.39
N GLU A 520 -5.37 -6.83 -21.25
CA GLU A 520 -5.11 -6.53 -22.65
C GLU A 520 -4.16 -5.34 -22.82
N ILE A 521 -4.30 -4.31 -21.99
CA ILE A 521 -3.38 -3.16 -21.99
C ILE A 521 -2.00 -3.57 -21.48
N LEU A 522 -1.92 -4.28 -20.35
CA LEU A 522 -0.67 -4.74 -19.76
C LEU A 522 0.12 -5.60 -20.76
N ARG A 523 -0.57 -6.53 -21.42
CA ARG A 523 0.02 -7.39 -22.45
C ARG A 523 0.63 -6.57 -23.57
N LYS A 524 -0.17 -5.73 -24.21
CA LYS A 524 0.26 -4.92 -25.35
C LYS A 524 1.44 -4.00 -25.02
N GLU A 525 1.42 -3.37 -23.85
CA GLU A 525 2.33 -2.25 -23.56
C GLU A 525 3.58 -2.66 -22.77
N TRP A 526 3.54 -3.77 -22.04
CA TRP A 526 4.63 -4.19 -21.17
C TRP A 526 5.12 -5.62 -21.44
N LEU A 527 4.22 -6.58 -21.68
CA LEU A 527 4.60 -7.98 -21.86
C LEU A 527 5.09 -8.26 -23.29
N GLU A 528 4.28 -7.94 -24.30
CA GLU A 528 4.57 -8.19 -25.72
C GLU A 528 5.73 -7.32 -26.24
N THR A 529 6.04 -6.21 -25.57
CA THR A 529 7.20 -5.36 -25.87
C THR A 529 8.50 -5.91 -25.30
N GLY A 530 8.46 -6.95 -24.46
CA GLY A 530 9.62 -7.51 -23.76
C GLY A 530 10.10 -6.65 -22.59
N ARG A 531 9.48 -5.51 -22.31
CA ARG A 531 9.92 -4.59 -21.25
C ARG A 531 9.94 -5.26 -19.88
N TYR A 532 9.01 -6.16 -19.58
CA TYR A 532 8.98 -6.89 -18.29
C TYR A 532 10.29 -7.61 -17.93
N LEU A 533 11.12 -7.95 -18.93
CA LEU A 533 12.43 -8.57 -18.75
C LEU A 533 13.52 -7.59 -18.28
N GLU A 534 13.32 -6.29 -18.49
CA GLU A 534 14.22 -5.22 -18.05
C GLU A 534 13.89 -4.83 -16.59
N SER A 535 14.85 -4.96 -15.67
CA SER A 535 14.60 -4.64 -14.25
C SER A 535 14.22 -3.18 -14.06
N GLY A 536 13.18 -2.92 -13.26
CA GLY A 536 12.68 -1.57 -12.98
C GLY A 536 11.92 -0.93 -14.14
N SER A 537 11.66 -1.67 -15.22
CA SER A 537 10.94 -1.17 -16.40
C SER A 537 9.44 -0.98 -16.18
N ALA A 538 8.89 -1.56 -15.10
CA ALA A 538 7.51 -1.34 -14.66
C ALA A 538 7.22 0.16 -14.37
N GLY A 539 8.28 0.99 -14.36
CA GLY A 539 8.23 2.44 -14.40
C GLY A 539 8.24 3.08 -13.02
N THR A 540 8.38 4.42 -13.00
CA THR A 540 8.15 5.25 -11.80
C THR A 540 6.67 5.62 -11.65
N GLU A 541 5.80 4.83 -12.28
CA GLU A 541 4.37 5.05 -12.45
C GLU A 541 3.65 5.11 -11.10
N SER A 542 4.23 4.57 -10.04
CA SER A 542 3.74 4.73 -8.67
C SER A 542 4.91 4.55 -7.70
N PRO A 543 4.89 5.18 -6.51
CA PRO A 543 5.79 4.79 -5.42
C PRO A 543 5.67 3.29 -5.03
N THR A 544 4.65 2.60 -5.54
CA THR A 544 4.40 1.16 -5.36
C THR A 544 4.88 0.30 -6.54
N ALA A 545 5.46 0.89 -7.59
CA ALA A 545 6.02 0.13 -8.73
C ALA A 545 7.45 -0.36 -8.43
N GLU A 546 8.16 0.34 -7.55
CA GLU A 546 9.37 -0.16 -6.91
C GLU A 546 9.01 -1.23 -5.87
N ASP A 547 9.97 -2.08 -5.53
CA ASP A 547 9.81 -2.99 -4.39
C ASP A 547 9.57 -2.16 -3.13
N TRP A 548 8.38 -2.31 -2.55
CA TRP A 548 7.92 -1.47 -1.46
C TRP A 548 8.83 -1.57 -0.22
N GLY A 549 9.34 -2.77 0.07
CA GLY A 549 10.15 -3.02 1.25
C GLY A 549 11.60 -2.61 1.08
N SER A 550 12.23 -3.04 -0.02
CA SER A 550 13.64 -2.76 -0.27
C SER A 550 13.88 -1.39 -0.92
N ARG A 551 12.84 -0.79 -1.54
CA ARG A 551 12.92 0.37 -2.45
C ARG A 551 13.86 0.17 -3.63
N ALA A 552 14.16 -1.08 -3.94
CA ALA A 552 14.97 -1.42 -5.09
C ALA A 552 14.15 -1.23 -6.38
N ALA A 553 14.81 -0.74 -7.43
CA ALA A 553 14.23 -0.60 -8.76
C ALA A 553 14.16 -1.98 -9.45
N THR A 554 13.28 -2.85 -8.95
CA THR A 554 12.99 -4.18 -9.51
C THR A 554 11.55 -4.25 -10.01
N ASN A 555 11.19 -5.29 -10.77
CA ASN A 555 9.81 -5.51 -11.21
C ASN A 555 9.03 -6.44 -10.27
N ALA A 556 9.50 -6.70 -9.04
CA ALA A 556 8.93 -7.75 -8.19
C ALA A 556 7.42 -7.61 -7.96
N GLU A 557 6.96 -6.40 -7.59
CA GLU A 557 5.53 -6.11 -7.37
C GLU A 557 4.72 -6.16 -8.68
N ALA A 558 5.29 -5.65 -9.77
CA ALA A 558 4.62 -5.65 -11.07
C ALA A 558 4.46 -7.07 -11.63
N LEU A 559 5.48 -7.92 -11.50
CA LEU A 559 5.42 -9.33 -11.86
C LEU A 559 4.42 -10.08 -10.98
N ALA A 560 4.39 -9.82 -9.66
CA ALA A 560 3.41 -10.40 -8.75
C ALA A 560 1.97 -10.05 -9.15
N GLY A 561 1.68 -8.77 -9.39
CA GLY A 561 0.36 -8.30 -9.84
C GLY A 561 -0.04 -8.87 -11.21
N ALA A 562 0.90 -8.95 -12.16
CA ALA A 562 0.68 -9.54 -13.46
C ALA A 562 0.39 -11.05 -13.37
N MET A 563 1.14 -11.78 -12.54
CA MET A 563 0.90 -13.21 -12.30
C MET A 563 -0.47 -13.46 -11.68
N LEU A 564 -0.86 -12.68 -10.67
CA LEU A 564 -2.18 -12.82 -10.07
C LEU A 564 -3.29 -12.54 -11.09
N LEU A 565 -3.15 -11.50 -11.92
CA LEU A 565 -4.13 -11.20 -12.95
C LEU A 565 -4.21 -12.31 -14.02
N ALA A 566 -3.07 -12.82 -14.49
CA ALA A 566 -3.01 -13.94 -15.42
C ALA A 566 -3.69 -15.20 -14.84
N GLN A 567 -3.41 -15.49 -13.56
CA GLN A 567 -4.02 -16.59 -12.82
C GLN A 567 -5.55 -16.48 -12.79
N GLU A 568 -6.08 -15.30 -12.47
CA GLU A 568 -7.53 -15.08 -12.35
C GLU A 568 -8.25 -14.95 -13.70
N LEU A 569 -7.52 -14.74 -14.80
CA LEU A 569 -8.05 -14.81 -16.16
C LEU A 569 -7.85 -16.18 -16.82
N GLY A 570 -7.11 -17.09 -16.15
CA GLY A 570 -6.82 -18.42 -16.65
C GLY A 570 -5.75 -18.49 -17.74
N ASP A 571 -4.95 -17.45 -17.91
CA ASP A 571 -3.88 -17.36 -18.90
C ASP A 571 -2.63 -18.10 -18.41
N ARG A 572 -2.57 -19.40 -18.68
CA ARG A 572 -1.51 -20.29 -18.19
C ARG A 572 -0.16 -20.03 -18.84
N GLU A 573 -0.15 -19.60 -20.09
CA GLU A 573 1.08 -19.38 -20.85
C GLU A 573 1.81 -18.16 -20.30
N TRP A 574 1.11 -17.03 -20.18
CA TRP A 574 1.70 -15.83 -19.58
C TRP A 574 1.99 -16.00 -18.09
N HIS A 575 1.18 -16.74 -17.34
CA HIS A 575 1.48 -17.04 -15.94
C HIS A 575 2.83 -17.77 -15.79
N ALA A 576 3.06 -18.81 -16.60
CA ALA A 576 4.32 -19.55 -16.61
C ALA A 576 5.49 -18.68 -17.08
N GLU A 577 5.29 -17.83 -18.09
CA GLU A 577 6.31 -16.89 -18.57
C GLU A 577 6.71 -15.88 -17.49
N LEU A 578 5.72 -15.30 -16.80
CA LEU A 578 5.95 -14.33 -15.72
C LEU A 578 6.65 -14.97 -14.52
N TRP A 579 6.30 -16.22 -14.17
CA TRP A 579 7.02 -16.97 -13.14
C TRP A 579 8.48 -17.18 -13.53
N ARG A 580 8.74 -17.63 -14.77
CA ARG A 580 10.12 -17.78 -15.29
C ARG A 580 10.89 -16.47 -15.22
N ALA A 581 10.30 -15.38 -15.72
CA ALA A 581 10.92 -14.06 -15.68
C ALA A 581 11.21 -13.60 -14.25
N ALA A 582 10.31 -13.85 -13.29
CA ALA A 582 10.57 -13.59 -11.88
C ALA A 582 11.74 -14.41 -11.35
N THR A 583 11.81 -15.71 -11.66
CA THR A 583 12.91 -16.58 -11.20
C THR A 583 14.27 -16.15 -11.74
N GLU A 584 14.33 -15.71 -12.99
CA GLU A 584 15.56 -15.26 -13.64
C GLU A 584 15.96 -13.85 -13.19
N GLN A 585 15.03 -12.89 -13.25
CA GLN A 585 15.31 -11.48 -12.98
C GLN A 585 15.54 -11.20 -11.50
N LEU A 586 14.80 -11.87 -10.61
CA LEU A 586 14.87 -11.61 -9.16
C LEU A 586 15.81 -12.58 -8.42
N GLY A 587 16.44 -13.50 -9.15
CA GLY A 587 17.43 -14.44 -8.63
C GLY A 587 16.85 -15.45 -7.65
N PHE A 588 15.93 -16.30 -8.12
CA PHE A 588 15.36 -17.39 -7.32
C PHE A 588 16.38 -18.51 -7.13
N ALA A 589 17.06 -18.52 -6.00
CA ALA A 589 18.19 -19.41 -5.74
C ALA A 589 18.21 -19.88 -4.28
N ASP A 590 19.00 -20.91 -4.00
CA ASP A 590 19.17 -21.42 -2.63
C ASP A 590 19.71 -20.31 -1.71
N SER A 591 19.11 -20.20 -0.53
CA SER A 591 19.46 -19.22 0.48
C SER A 591 20.82 -19.57 1.07
N GLU A 592 21.70 -18.58 1.16
CA GLU A 592 23.07 -18.77 1.69
C GLU A 592 23.08 -19.08 3.18
N THR A 593 22.03 -18.67 3.90
CA THR A 593 21.91 -18.81 5.35
C THR A 593 20.92 -19.89 5.79
N ARG A 594 20.07 -20.39 4.88
CA ARG A 594 18.98 -21.33 5.17
C ARG A 594 19.01 -22.53 4.22
N PRO A 595 19.57 -23.69 4.64
CA PRO A 595 19.64 -24.88 3.80
C PRO A 595 18.27 -25.31 3.25
N GLY A 596 18.23 -25.63 1.95
CA GLY A 596 17.03 -26.12 1.26
C GLY A 596 15.88 -25.11 1.12
N VAL A 597 16.12 -23.84 1.43
CA VAL A 597 15.18 -22.74 1.19
C VAL A 597 15.63 -21.99 -0.05
N LYS A 598 14.72 -21.70 -0.99
CA LYS A 598 14.99 -20.77 -2.11
C LYS A 598 14.20 -19.50 -1.93
N ASP A 599 14.82 -18.36 -2.19
CA ASP A 599 14.20 -17.04 -2.11
C ASP A 599 14.47 -16.20 -3.34
N PHE A 600 13.57 -15.25 -3.63
CA PHE A 600 13.82 -14.21 -4.63
C PHE A 600 14.73 -13.16 -3.98
N ARG A 601 16.04 -13.26 -4.21
CA ARG A 601 17.07 -12.45 -3.53
C ARG A 601 16.94 -10.95 -3.80
N ALA A 602 16.42 -10.56 -4.96
CA ALA A 602 16.17 -9.16 -5.33
C ALA A 602 14.73 -8.73 -5.04
N ALA A 603 14.08 -9.33 -4.05
CA ALA A 603 12.75 -8.97 -3.59
C ALA A 603 12.72 -8.93 -2.05
N SER A 604 12.04 -7.92 -1.50
CA SER A 604 11.69 -7.84 -0.08
C SER A 604 10.82 -9.01 0.37
N VAL A 605 10.63 -9.18 1.67
CA VAL A 605 9.64 -10.11 2.25
C VAL A 605 8.24 -9.80 1.76
N HIS A 606 7.88 -8.51 1.66
CA HIS A 606 6.57 -8.12 1.15
C HIS A 606 6.38 -8.64 -0.28
N ALA A 607 7.35 -8.34 -1.15
CA ALA A 607 7.34 -8.74 -2.54
C ALA A 607 7.42 -10.27 -2.71
N ASN A 608 8.20 -10.98 -1.91
CA ASN A 608 8.21 -12.45 -1.87
C ASN A 608 6.82 -13.02 -1.52
N GLY A 609 6.11 -12.40 -0.57
CA GLY A 609 4.73 -12.73 -0.26
C GLY A 609 3.78 -12.43 -1.42
N MET A 610 3.91 -11.30 -2.12
CA MET A 610 3.08 -10.96 -3.27
C MET A 610 3.33 -11.88 -4.48
N LEU A 611 4.59 -12.20 -4.77
CA LEU A 611 4.99 -13.24 -5.75
C LEU A 611 4.40 -14.59 -5.35
N GLY A 612 4.34 -14.87 -4.04
CA GLY A 612 3.66 -16.04 -3.49
C GLY A 612 2.16 -16.04 -3.77
N LEU A 613 1.46 -14.92 -3.55
CA LEU A 613 0.03 -14.79 -3.83
C LEU A 613 -0.29 -15.01 -5.32
N GLY A 614 0.52 -14.47 -6.23
CA GLY A 614 0.34 -14.65 -7.68
C GLY A 614 0.85 -15.99 -8.23
N GLY A 615 1.83 -16.61 -7.58
CA GLY A 615 2.56 -17.76 -8.13
C GLY A 615 2.37 -19.10 -7.40
N LEU A 616 1.91 -19.11 -6.15
CA LEU A 616 1.63 -20.34 -5.38
C LEU A 616 0.19 -20.83 -5.53
N GLY A 617 -0.61 -20.16 -6.35
CA GLY A 617 -1.98 -20.57 -6.63
C GLY A 617 -2.09 -21.47 -7.86
N ARG A 618 -3.32 -21.59 -8.33
CA ARG A 618 -3.70 -22.21 -9.60
C ARG A 618 -4.72 -21.33 -10.32
N PRO A 619 -4.99 -21.54 -11.61
CA PRO A 619 -5.97 -20.74 -12.34
C PRO A 619 -7.29 -20.61 -11.59
N PHE A 620 -7.79 -19.38 -11.52
CA PHE A 620 -9.04 -18.98 -10.84
C PHE A 620 -9.08 -19.23 -9.31
N ALA A 621 -7.94 -19.38 -8.64
CA ALA A 621 -7.95 -19.68 -7.21
C ALA A 621 -8.60 -18.58 -6.36
N LEU A 622 -8.25 -17.30 -6.58
CA LEU A 622 -8.88 -16.20 -5.83
C LEU A 622 -10.36 -16.05 -6.20
N THR A 623 -10.68 -16.22 -7.48
CA THR A 623 -12.05 -16.25 -8.00
C THR A 623 -12.88 -17.30 -7.28
N ASP A 624 -12.37 -18.53 -7.15
CA ASP A 624 -13.05 -19.60 -6.42
C ASP A 624 -13.18 -19.26 -4.93
N MET A 625 -12.15 -18.69 -4.30
CA MET A 625 -12.22 -18.25 -2.90
C MET A 625 -13.25 -17.15 -2.66
N MET A 626 -13.56 -16.34 -3.68
CA MET A 626 -14.54 -15.24 -3.63
C MET A 626 -15.96 -15.64 -4.07
N SER A 627 -16.14 -16.83 -4.64
CA SER A 627 -17.41 -17.24 -5.26
C SER A 627 -17.93 -18.60 -4.79
N THR A 628 -17.05 -19.49 -4.32
CA THR A 628 -17.38 -20.87 -3.98
C THR A 628 -17.23 -21.07 -2.48
N ALA A 629 -18.27 -21.56 -1.81
CA ALA A 629 -18.13 -21.96 -0.41
C ALA A 629 -17.12 -23.09 -0.25
N ARG A 630 -16.36 -23.09 0.85
CA ARG A 630 -15.44 -24.19 1.16
C ARG A 630 -16.19 -25.54 1.18
N PRO A 631 -15.74 -26.56 0.42
CA PRO A 631 -16.39 -27.87 0.40
C PRO A 631 -16.53 -28.50 1.79
N PRO A 632 -17.72 -29.02 2.17
CA PRO A 632 -17.91 -29.70 3.45
C PRO A 632 -16.94 -30.88 3.67
N ALA A 633 -16.63 -31.61 2.59
CA ALA A 633 -15.66 -32.71 2.59
C ALA A 633 -14.29 -32.32 3.18
N TRP A 634 -13.81 -31.11 2.89
CA TRP A 634 -12.53 -30.62 3.39
C TRP A 634 -12.55 -30.29 4.89
N ASN A 635 -13.74 -30.06 5.46
CA ASN A 635 -13.93 -29.72 6.87
C ASN A 635 -14.11 -30.95 7.77
N SER A 636 -14.67 -32.04 7.25
CA SER A 636 -14.96 -33.23 8.06
C SER A 636 -14.08 -34.43 7.76
N GLY A 637 -13.47 -34.49 6.56
CA GLY A 637 -12.73 -35.67 6.14
C GLY A 637 -11.29 -35.77 6.70
N PRO A 638 -10.64 -36.94 6.55
CA PRO A 638 -9.28 -37.15 7.04
C PRO A 638 -8.31 -36.10 6.51
N ARG A 639 -7.34 -35.67 7.33
CA ARG A 639 -6.30 -34.71 6.93
C ARG A 639 -4.95 -35.07 7.50
N LEU A 640 -3.89 -34.53 6.90
CA LEU A 640 -2.55 -34.55 7.49
C LEU A 640 -2.50 -33.54 8.64
N ALA A 641 -2.57 -34.04 9.88
CA ALA A 641 -2.54 -33.25 11.10
C ALA A 641 -1.11 -32.75 11.40
N GLU A 642 -0.13 -33.65 11.35
CA GLU A 642 1.28 -33.36 11.59
C GLU A 642 2.16 -33.97 10.50
N VAL A 643 3.11 -33.17 10.03
CA VAL A 643 4.14 -33.58 9.07
C VAL A 643 5.50 -33.05 9.58
N PRO A 644 6.56 -33.87 9.61
CA PRO A 644 7.88 -33.41 10.05
C PRO A 644 8.40 -32.28 9.15
N HIS A 645 8.60 -31.09 9.70
CA HIS A 645 9.15 -29.93 8.98
C HIS A 645 10.53 -29.59 9.54
N PRO A 646 11.52 -29.25 8.69
CA PRO A 646 11.45 -29.06 7.23
C PRO A 646 11.75 -30.32 6.39
N ASP A 647 11.73 -31.51 6.99
CA ASP A 647 12.11 -32.77 6.33
C ASP A 647 11.08 -33.30 5.32
N VAL A 648 9.80 -32.94 5.45
CA VAL A 648 8.70 -33.36 4.56
C VAL A 648 8.01 -32.14 3.97
N THR A 649 7.81 -32.16 2.64
CA THR A 649 7.00 -31.18 1.92
C THR A 649 5.77 -31.84 1.33
N VAL A 650 4.65 -31.11 1.30
CA VAL A 650 3.35 -31.64 0.87
C VAL A 650 2.94 -30.92 -0.40
N ALA A 651 3.07 -31.57 -1.55
CA ALA A 651 2.74 -30.99 -2.86
C ALA A 651 1.23 -30.99 -3.14
N ARG A 652 0.50 -31.93 -2.55
CA ARG A 652 -0.96 -32.02 -2.65
C ARG A 652 -1.52 -32.67 -1.39
N ALA A 653 -2.67 -32.21 -0.89
CA ALA A 653 -3.43 -32.89 0.17
C ALA A 653 -4.92 -32.52 0.08
N VAL A 654 -5.78 -33.46 -0.26
CA VAL A 654 -7.23 -33.24 -0.40
C VAL A 654 -8.03 -34.40 0.17
N SER A 655 -9.16 -34.11 0.79
CA SER A 655 -10.10 -35.11 1.29
C SER A 655 -11.41 -35.07 0.53
N ASP A 656 -11.98 -36.25 0.27
CA ASP A 656 -13.33 -36.42 -0.27
C ASP A 656 -14.41 -36.51 0.83
N GLY A 657 -14.02 -36.34 2.11
CA GLY A 657 -14.88 -36.46 3.28
C GLY A 657 -14.80 -37.82 3.97
N THR A 658 -14.24 -38.84 3.31
CA THR A 658 -14.07 -40.19 3.86
C THR A 658 -12.64 -40.71 3.79
N GLY A 659 -11.87 -40.28 2.79
CA GLY A 659 -10.47 -40.62 2.56
C GLY A 659 -9.61 -39.37 2.36
N LEU A 660 -8.32 -39.60 2.12
CA LEU A 660 -7.30 -38.58 1.88
C LEU A 660 -6.43 -38.97 0.69
N ASP A 661 -6.21 -38.02 -0.22
CA ASP A 661 -5.17 -38.08 -1.25
C ASP A 661 -4.09 -37.09 -0.94
N ALA A 662 -2.84 -37.54 -0.89
CA ALA A 662 -1.70 -36.66 -0.72
C ALA A 662 -0.52 -37.03 -1.61
N VAL A 663 0.24 -36.01 -1.99
CA VAL A 663 1.52 -36.15 -2.67
C VAL A 663 2.58 -35.45 -1.84
N LEU A 664 3.62 -36.19 -1.48
CA LEU A 664 4.70 -35.79 -0.60
C LEU A 664 6.03 -35.83 -1.34
N ARG A 665 6.96 -34.96 -0.93
CA ARG A 665 8.34 -34.93 -1.44
C ARG A 665 9.31 -34.73 -0.28
N PRO A 666 10.56 -35.26 -0.39
CA PRO A 666 11.58 -34.98 0.60
C PRO A 666 11.88 -33.48 0.67
N GLY A 667 12.05 -32.98 1.89
CA GLY A 667 12.35 -31.59 2.18
C GLY A 667 13.86 -31.33 2.23
N LEU A 668 14.46 -31.40 3.42
CA LEU A 668 15.92 -31.29 3.56
C LEU A 668 16.67 -32.56 3.17
N ARG A 669 16.10 -33.72 3.51
CA ARG A 669 16.75 -35.02 3.32
C ARG A 669 15.75 -36.09 2.93
N PRO A 670 16.14 -37.06 2.09
CA PRO A 670 15.35 -38.25 1.88
C PRO A 670 15.37 -39.14 3.13
N GLY A 671 14.33 -39.95 3.32
CA GLY A 671 14.25 -40.86 4.44
C GLY A 671 12.85 -41.38 4.75
N ARG A 672 12.76 -42.09 5.87
CA ARG A 672 11.51 -42.63 6.42
C ARG A 672 10.96 -41.67 7.47
N PHE A 673 9.71 -41.26 7.32
CA PHE A 673 9.08 -40.26 8.18
C PHE A 673 7.71 -40.72 8.66
N ALA A 674 7.39 -40.42 9.92
CA ALA A 674 6.07 -40.64 10.49
C ALA A 674 5.19 -39.40 10.27
N LEU A 675 3.96 -39.61 9.81
CA LEU A 675 2.93 -38.60 9.65
C LEU A 675 1.77 -38.90 10.62
N VAL A 676 1.05 -37.86 11.03
CA VAL A 676 -0.17 -38.01 11.84
C VAL A 676 -1.38 -37.58 11.04
N LEU A 677 -2.40 -38.44 11.02
CA LEU A 677 -3.71 -38.14 10.44
C LEU A 677 -4.71 -37.97 11.56
N ASP A 678 -5.61 -36.99 11.41
CA ASP A 678 -6.78 -36.83 12.27
C ASP A 678 -8.07 -36.79 11.43
N ARG A 679 -9.22 -36.71 12.12
CA ARG A 679 -10.57 -36.75 11.53
C ARG A 679 -10.86 -38.04 10.73
N LEU A 680 -10.17 -39.12 11.08
CA LEU A 680 -10.58 -40.47 10.67
C LEU A 680 -11.82 -40.87 11.47
N ARG A 681 -12.59 -41.84 10.97
CA ARG A 681 -13.71 -42.42 11.72
C ARG A 681 -13.15 -43.27 12.86
N PRO A 682 -13.48 -42.99 14.13
CA PRO A 682 -12.90 -43.70 15.27
C PRO A 682 -13.01 -45.23 15.18
N GLY A 683 -11.93 -45.92 15.53
CA GLY A 683 -11.86 -47.38 15.57
C GLY A 683 -11.90 -48.12 14.22
N ARG A 684 -12.06 -47.39 13.09
CA ARG A 684 -12.15 -47.96 11.74
C ARG A 684 -10.78 -48.23 11.14
N THR A 685 -10.73 -49.22 10.26
CA THR A 685 -9.55 -49.55 9.44
C THR A 685 -9.62 -48.84 8.10
N TYR A 686 -8.46 -48.43 7.61
CA TYR A 686 -8.29 -47.77 6.33
C TYR A 686 -7.18 -48.48 5.54
N ALA A 687 -7.41 -48.69 4.25
CA ALA A 687 -6.34 -48.99 3.30
C ALA A 687 -5.47 -47.75 3.10
N ALA A 688 -4.15 -47.92 3.12
CA ALA A 688 -3.15 -46.87 2.92
C ALA A 688 -2.16 -47.25 1.81
N HIS A 689 -2.51 -46.91 0.58
CA HIS A 689 -1.64 -47.11 -0.57
C HIS A 689 -0.48 -46.12 -0.56
N GLY A 690 0.68 -46.56 -1.05
CA GLY A 690 1.91 -45.75 -1.04
C GLY A 690 2.61 -45.69 0.32
N THR A 691 2.16 -46.48 1.30
CA THR A 691 2.80 -46.63 2.62
C THR A 691 3.36 -48.04 2.80
N PRO A 692 4.43 -48.25 3.59
CA PRO A 692 4.96 -49.58 3.88
C PRO A 692 3.97 -50.52 4.59
N GLU A 693 3.08 -49.99 5.41
CA GLU A 693 2.14 -50.78 6.21
C GLU A 693 0.93 -51.27 5.42
N GLY A 694 0.53 -50.55 4.37
CA GLY A 694 -0.62 -50.87 3.52
C GLY A 694 -1.99 -50.64 4.17
N PHE A 695 -2.07 -50.62 5.51
CA PHE A 695 -3.27 -50.35 6.29
C PHE A 695 -2.95 -49.55 7.55
N LEU A 696 -3.91 -48.78 8.03
CA LEU A 696 -3.89 -48.16 9.35
C LEU A 696 -5.24 -48.30 10.04
N ARG A 697 -5.22 -48.25 11.38
CA ARG A 697 -6.43 -48.21 12.19
C ARG A 697 -6.49 -46.91 12.98
N ALA A 698 -7.62 -46.22 12.89
CA ALA A 698 -7.87 -45.02 13.68
C ALA A 698 -8.10 -45.39 15.14
N ASP A 699 -7.55 -44.59 16.05
CA ASP A 699 -7.83 -44.69 17.49
C ASP A 699 -9.24 -44.20 17.83
N GLU A 700 -9.56 -44.15 19.13
CA GLU A 700 -10.87 -43.71 19.63
C GLU A 700 -11.14 -42.21 19.37
N ASN A 701 -10.10 -41.41 19.11
CA ASN A 701 -10.20 -40.00 18.77
C ASN A 701 -10.21 -39.74 17.25
N GLY A 702 -10.15 -40.80 16.44
CA GLY A 702 -10.05 -40.65 14.99
C GLY A 702 -8.66 -40.20 14.53
N VAL A 703 -7.62 -40.54 15.28
CA VAL A 703 -6.22 -40.23 14.99
C VAL A 703 -5.48 -41.52 14.62
N ALA A 704 -4.54 -41.42 13.69
CA ALA A 704 -3.64 -42.51 13.36
C ALA A 704 -2.27 -42.01 12.92
N ARG A 705 -1.26 -42.87 13.09
CA ARG A 705 0.08 -42.65 12.59
C ARG A 705 0.32 -43.54 11.39
N LEU A 706 0.93 -42.98 10.35
CA LEU A 706 1.39 -43.73 9.19
C LEU A 706 2.84 -43.39 8.89
N VAL A 707 3.59 -44.32 8.32
CA VAL A 707 4.96 -44.09 7.90
C VAL A 707 5.02 -43.96 6.38
N VAL A 708 5.89 -43.09 5.89
CA VAL A 708 6.18 -42.94 4.46
C VAL A 708 7.68 -43.01 4.21
N ASP A 709 8.05 -43.68 3.11
CA ASP A 709 9.40 -43.64 2.56
C ASP A 709 9.45 -42.55 1.48
N LEU A 710 10.22 -41.49 1.75
CA LEU A 710 10.34 -40.30 0.91
C LEU A 710 11.75 -40.18 0.34
N TYR A 711 11.95 -40.69 -0.88
CA TYR A 711 13.18 -40.51 -1.65
C TYR A 711 13.01 -39.56 -2.83
N ASP A 712 11.80 -39.46 -3.37
CA ASP A 712 11.36 -38.52 -4.40
C ASP A 712 9.85 -38.24 -4.20
N ARG A 713 9.07 -38.06 -5.25
CA ARG A 713 7.62 -37.92 -5.22
C ARG A 713 6.95 -39.22 -4.77
N THR A 714 6.30 -39.19 -3.60
CA THR A 714 5.49 -40.29 -3.07
C THR A 714 4.03 -39.87 -3.01
N ALA A 715 3.16 -40.59 -3.72
CA ALA A 715 1.72 -40.43 -3.62
C ALA A 715 1.17 -41.43 -2.58
N ILE A 716 0.32 -40.93 -1.68
CA ILE A 716 -0.39 -41.76 -0.71
C ILE A 716 -1.89 -41.58 -0.85
N GLU A 717 -2.61 -42.69 -0.68
CA GLU A 717 -4.07 -42.74 -0.75
C GLU A 717 -4.59 -43.50 0.46
N VAL A 718 -5.43 -42.84 1.27
CA VAL A 718 -6.07 -43.41 2.44
C VAL A 718 -7.57 -43.55 2.18
N ARG A 719 -8.10 -44.77 2.28
CA ARG A 719 -9.51 -45.10 1.99
C ARG A 719 -10.12 -45.95 3.10
N LEU A 720 -11.36 -45.64 3.46
CA LEU A 720 -12.11 -46.39 4.46
C LEU A 720 -12.50 -47.77 3.90
N GLU A 721 -12.24 -48.83 4.67
CA GLU A 721 -12.74 -50.18 4.36
C GLU A 721 -14.20 -50.42 4.79
#